data_AF-A0A4Q4T858-F1
#
_entry.id   AF-A0A4Q4T858-F1
#
_cell.length_a   1.000
_cell.length_b   1.000
_cell.length_c   1.000
_cell.angle_alpha   90.00
_cell.angle_beta   90.00
_cell.angle_gamma   90.00
#
_symmetry.space_group_name_H-M   'P 1'
#
loop_
_entity.id
_entity.type
_entity.pdbx_description
1 polymer ?
#
loop_
_entity_poly.entity_id
_entity_poly.type
_entity_poly.pdbx_seq_one_letter_code
_entity_poly.pdbx_strand_id
1 'polypeptide(L)'
;METRGVVLVTGAGSGIGRAVAQRLASLGADVLVCADLNFDAAEETATLCRNIKRPNDSGCFKVVAHPVDVRDEASVDGLITQVAKTHGRIDVLVNTAGLGATNQTPIRDMSLADWRSLDEVHNIGCFLLTRAALRVMDGQDAVMPIPTANDRPPVRGAIVMLTSLASEGTFLGAGNYIAAKHAVKGMVQTAAIENAARGIRVNAVAPSYVSGPMMDKFLEAAPEVKRGLLGDLPMGRLVRPGEVADAVAFLASPASSYPPIAPQSPGYADPTSQSLQPTSSVAKRPLKDGYPTEGNKRHEVDSAVPDVISLLSDDEDDDNVQAQPTTHFDISPAYAAITPSDFISTVSSQVATPATNPMGPAKALSQAAIVKRSGSPLRGKDALISQRKDVTHYAPLLDPIGMQISCDARGSDTKRIPDLTPPPSSPNEPIVPKPPKPAVGDEPPLCSEQAALVDLVAEGKNVFYTGSAGCGKSTALKAIRECLQAMGKSVRTIAPTGRAALQVNGSTTWTFAGWTPDHHKRTLDELRQAAHGKFVWKRFMETDVIIIDEISMVENLHFERLNEVMKAARHDPGLAVQPAFGGVQVIVTGDFCQLPPVRPFQHCIECGRELIKGSSDSGITFNCPQHGMYHERDKWAFRSRAWKECNFVHVQLNTIHRQSDEAFIRILQKCRIGERLAQAETELLMNHPCMVHHATKLFATREEVNRVNKTEFERLKGLNHTYWCLDNFFWQQDKHPHLQWKGIRKPKGPQSEGPLRALEEHRFAECVELKKGMLVVLLVNLDLQSGLCNGSQGIVCGFEQNDPKKLPKAKKTKDKEPENRIFGERAPIKEEQIKLFIQDPGAKYKVWPVIKFHNGETRTIYADCSIAELGDARPYSLLCRTQIPLAPAWAMTIHKSQSLTLDRVIVNLSKAFEEGQVYVALSRATSLKGLKIEGDRAGLLAGLGGNQEVQEFLRTKFGGVNGPSSSICE
;
A
#
# COMPACT_ATOMS: atom_id res chain seq x y z
N MET A 1 -1.24 24.54 -32.90
CA MET A 1 -1.08 23.09 -33.12
C MET A 1 -1.57 22.78 -34.53
N GLU A 2 -0.73 22.94 -35.56
CA GLU A 2 -1.13 22.53 -36.92
C GLU A 2 -1.05 21.01 -37.04
N THR A 3 -1.95 20.41 -37.83
CA THR A 3 -1.92 18.98 -38.20
C THR A 3 -2.15 18.88 -39.70
N ARG A 4 -1.07 18.86 -40.47
CA ARG A 4 -1.10 18.74 -41.95
C ARG A 4 -1.05 17.27 -42.38
N GLY A 5 -1.19 17.02 -43.67
CA GLY A 5 -1.14 15.68 -44.27
C GLY A 5 -2.49 14.96 -44.33
N VAL A 6 -2.43 13.64 -44.53
CA VAL A 6 -3.61 12.77 -44.70
C VAL A 6 -4.05 12.20 -43.35
N VAL A 7 -5.25 12.58 -42.93
CA VAL A 7 -5.84 12.22 -41.64
C VAL A 7 -7.01 11.24 -41.85
N LEU A 8 -6.96 10.08 -41.21
CA LEU A 8 -8.04 9.09 -41.15
C LEU A 8 -8.61 9.03 -39.74
N VAL A 9 -9.92 9.22 -39.59
CA VAL A 9 -10.64 9.09 -38.31
C VAL A 9 -11.68 7.98 -38.45
N THR A 10 -11.58 6.92 -37.66
CA THR A 10 -12.60 5.85 -37.61
C THR A 10 -13.55 6.06 -36.43
N GLY A 11 -14.83 5.68 -36.60
CA GLY A 11 -15.91 6.08 -35.69
C GLY A 11 -16.34 7.54 -35.88
N ALA A 12 -16.03 8.14 -37.03
CA ALA A 12 -16.22 9.56 -37.29
C ALA A 12 -17.70 9.99 -37.31
N GLY A 13 -18.65 9.07 -37.48
CA GLY A 13 -20.05 9.39 -37.70
C GLY A 13 -20.74 10.06 -36.51
N SER A 14 -20.22 9.93 -35.29
CA SER A 14 -20.86 10.52 -34.09
C SER A 14 -19.89 10.83 -32.94
N GLY A 15 -20.41 11.48 -31.90
CA GLY A 15 -19.75 11.61 -30.59
C GLY A 15 -18.32 12.16 -30.64
N ILE A 16 -17.38 11.39 -30.09
CA ILE A 16 -15.95 11.75 -30.03
C ILE A 16 -15.34 11.81 -31.44
N GLY A 17 -15.61 10.82 -32.30
CA GLY A 17 -15.05 10.78 -33.65
C GLY A 17 -15.47 11.96 -34.51
N ARG A 18 -16.75 12.36 -34.42
CA ARG A 18 -17.26 13.57 -35.08
C ARG A 18 -16.52 14.83 -34.61
N ALA A 19 -16.34 14.99 -33.30
CA ALA A 19 -15.63 16.12 -32.73
C ALA A 19 -14.13 16.12 -33.10
N VAL A 20 -13.48 14.95 -33.15
CA VAL A 20 -12.10 14.77 -33.63
C VAL A 20 -11.96 15.19 -35.09
N ALA A 21 -12.84 14.70 -35.98
CA ALA A 21 -12.85 15.05 -37.39
C ALA A 21 -12.98 16.58 -37.60
N GLN A 22 -13.96 17.19 -36.93
CA GLN A 22 -14.16 18.65 -36.96
C GLN A 22 -12.95 19.41 -36.40
N ARG A 23 -12.31 18.91 -35.33
CA ARG A 23 -11.14 19.55 -34.73
C ARG A 23 -9.92 19.47 -35.64
N LEU A 24 -9.63 18.32 -36.23
CA LEU A 24 -8.50 18.14 -37.14
C LEU A 24 -8.69 18.90 -38.46
N ALA A 25 -9.93 19.02 -38.97
CA ALA A 25 -10.28 19.94 -40.05
C ALA A 25 -9.91 21.40 -39.71
N SER A 26 -10.28 21.88 -38.51
CA SER A 26 -9.97 23.25 -38.05
C SER A 26 -8.47 23.54 -37.86
N LEU A 27 -7.65 22.49 -37.75
CA LEU A 27 -6.21 22.57 -37.49
C LEU A 27 -5.32 22.29 -38.72
N GLY A 28 -5.93 22.20 -39.91
CA GLY A 28 -5.20 22.29 -41.18
C GLY A 28 -4.97 20.99 -41.95
N ALA A 29 -5.64 19.88 -41.62
CA ALA A 29 -5.50 18.60 -42.34
C ALA A 29 -5.68 18.77 -43.85
N ASP A 30 -4.77 18.25 -44.69
CA ASP A 30 -4.86 18.45 -46.15
C ASP A 30 -5.90 17.51 -46.78
N VAL A 31 -5.99 16.29 -46.24
CA VAL A 31 -7.06 15.34 -46.52
C VAL A 31 -7.62 14.82 -45.20
N LEU A 32 -8.95 14.76 -45.08
CA LEU A 32 -9.65 14.15 -43.96
C LEU A 32 -10.59 13.04 -44.44
N VAL A 33 -10.37 11.83 -43.95
CA VAL A 33 -11.22 10.66 -44.21
C VAL A 33 -12.05 10.37 -42.97
N CYS A 34 -13.37 10.61 -43.09
CA CYS A 34 -14.35 10.29 -42.06
C CYS A 34 -14.85 8.85 -42.29
N ALA A 35 -14.35 7.90 -41.52
CA ALA A 35 -14.72 6.49 -41.66
C ALA A 35 -15.65 6.03 -40.52
N ASP A 36 -16.73 5.35 -40.84
CA ASP A 36 -17.71 4.81 -39.88
C ASP A 36 -18.45 3.60 -40.47
N LEU A 37 -19.12 2.80 -39.64
CA LEU A 37 -20.03 1.75 -40.11
C LEU A 37 -21.30 2.35 -40.73
N ASN A 38 -21.74 3.52 -40.23
CA ASN A 38 -22.83 4.29 -40.81
C ASN A 38 -22.28 5.36 -41.77
N PHE A 39 -22.37 5.07 -43.08
CA PHE A 39 -21.90 5.96 -44.13
C PHE A 39 -22.59 7.34 -44.11
N ASP A 40 -23.91 7.39 -43.90
CA ASP A 40 -24.66 8.66 -43.93
C ASP A 40 -24.24 9.58 -42.77
N ALA A 41 -23.98 9.01 -41.60
CA ALA A 41 -23.46 9.76 -40.44
C ALA A 41 -22.00 10.22 -40.65
N ALA A 42 -21.20 9.44 -41.38
CA ALA A 42 -19.85 9.83 -41.79
C ALA A 42 -19.87 10.96 -42.84
N GLU A 43 -20.81 10.95 -43.79
CA GLU A 43 -20.96 11.97 -44.84
C GLU A 43 -21.64 13.26 -44.33
N GLU A 44 -22.53 13.16 -43.35
CA GLU A 44 -22.97 14.31 -42.54
C GLU A 44 -21.75 14.97 -41.86
N THR A 45 -20.90 14.15 -41.21
CA THR A 45 -19.68 14.64 -40.55
C THR A 45 -18.68 15.24 -41.54
N ALA A 46 -18.49 14.60 -42.71
CA ALA A 46 -17.66 15.13 -43.79
C ALA A 46 -18.18 16.48 -44.29
N THR A 47 -19.49 16.60 -44.52
CA THR A 47 -20.16 17.83 -44.92
C THR A 47 -20.03 18.95 -43.87
N LEU A 48 -20.15 18.63 -42.59
CA LEU A 48 -19.86 19.58 -41.50
C LEU A 48 -18.40 20.05 -41.55
N CYS A 49 -17.44 19.14 -41.78
CA CYS A 49 -16.02 19.48 -41.83
C CYS A 49 -15.63 20.34 -43.04
N ARG A 50 -16.25 20.12 -44.23
CA ARG A 50 -16.04 20.96 -45.43
C ARG A 50 -16.39 22.43 -45.20
N ASN A 51 -17.31 22.72 -44.28
CA ASN A 51 -17.79 24.07 -43.97
C ASN A 51 -17.01 24.76 -42.82
N ILE A 52 -15.96 24.14 -42.28
CA ILE A 52 -15.15 24.72 -41.19
C ILE A 52 -14.15 25.72 -41.75
N LYS A 53 -14.17 26.95 -41.21
CA LYS A 53 -13.14 27.98 -41.51
C LYS A 53 -11.77 27.52 -41.01
N ARG A 54 -10.78 27.56 -41.90
CA ARG A 54 -9.39 27.13 -41.63
C ARG A 54 -8.43 28.33 -41.57
N PRO A 55 -7.35 28.25 -40.76
CA PRO A 55 -6.16 29.07 -40.98
C PRO A 55 -5.55 28.74 -42.35
N ASN A 56 -5.11 29.76 -43.09
CA ASN A 56 -4.38 29.60 -44.37
C ASN A 56 -5.07 28.63 -45.36
N ASP A 57 -6.36 28.84 -45.62
CA ASP A 57 -7.10 28.01 -46.57
C ASP A 57 -6.56 28.17 -48.00
N SER A 58 -5.89 27.12 -48.47
CA SER A 58 -5.32 27.01 -49.82
C SER A 58 -6.33 26.55 -50.87
N GLY A 59 -7.58 26.28 -50.49
CA GLY A 59 -8.59 25.67 -51.36
C GLY A 59 -8.31 24.20 -51.71
N CYS A 60 -7.23 23.60 -51.18
CA CYS A 60 -6.83 22.23 -51.48
C CYS A 60 -7.41 21.17 -50.53
N PHE A 61 -8.17 21.56 -49.51
CA PHE A 61 -8.72 20.64 -48.50
C PHE A 61 -9.72 19.65 -49.10
N LYS A 62 -9.51 18.35 -48.85
CA LYS A 62 -10.42 17.29 -49.29
C LYS A 62 -11.01 16.55 -48.09
N VAL A 63 -12.34 16.40 -48.05
CA VAL A 63 -13.04 15.62 -47.04
C VAL A 63 -13.93 14.58 -47.69
N VAL A 64 -13.71 13.31 -47.34
CA VAL A 64 -14.44 12.15 -47.89
C VAL A 64 -14.97 11.28 -46.76
N ALA A 65 -16.19 10.77 -46.90
CA ALA A 65 -16.71 9.71 -46.06
C ALA A 65 -16.34 8.32 -46.61
N HIS A 66 -16.26 7.32 -45.75
CA HIS A 66 -16.04 5.92 -46.15
C HIS A 66 -16.78 4.95 -45.21
N PRO A 67 -17.50 3.94 -45.74
CA PRO A 67 -18.04 2.86 -44.91
C PRO A 67 -16.90 1.95 -44.44
N VAL A 68 -16.86 1.57 -43.16
CA VAL A 68 -15.94 0.54 -42.66
C VAL A 68 -16.56 -0.24 -41.51
N ASP A 69 -16.47 -1.56 -41.57
CA ASP A 69 -16.67 -2.41 -40.39
C ASP A 69 -15.29 -2.74 -39.81
N VAL A 70 -14.96 -2.17 -38.66
CA VAL A 70 -13.65 -2.37 -38.03
C VAL A 70 -13.42 -3.81 -37.56
N ARG A 71 -14.46 -4.65 -37.55
CA ARG A 71 -14.38 -6.08 -37.21
C ARG A 71 -13.96 -6.94 -38.41
N ASP A 72 -14.07 -6.43 -39.63
CA ASP A 72 -13.71 -7.15 -40.85
C ASP A 72 -12.33 -6.73 -41.35
N GLU A 73 -11.41 -7.70 -41.39
CA GLU A 73 -10.06 -7.54 -41.92
C GLU A 73 -10.06 -7.07 -43.38
N ALA A 74 -11.01 -7.53 -44.21
CA ALA A 74 -11.11 -7.12 -45.61
C ALA A 74 -11.63 -5.68 -45.76
N SER A 75 -12.63 -5.27 -44.97
CA SER A 75 -13.10 -3.88 -44.90
C SER A 75 -12.00 -2.92 -44.45
N VAL A 76 -11.22 -3.30 -43.42
CA VAL A 76 -10.12 -2.49 -42.89
C VAL A 76 -8.94 -2.39 -43.86
N ASP A 77 -8.40 -3.51 -44.35
CA ASP A 77 -7.28 -3.49 -45.30
C ASP A 77 -7.72 -2.82 -46.63
N GLY A 78 -9.00 -2.95 -47.02
CA GLY A 78 -9.59 -2.25 -48.17
C GLY A 78 -9.62 -0.72 -48.00
N LEU A 79 -10.16 -0.20 -46.89
CA LEU A 79 -10.14 1.23 -46.54
C LEU A 79 -8.71 1.77 -46.56
N ILE A 80 -7.78 1.12 -45.86
CA ILE A 80 -6.40 1.58 -45.72
C ILE A 80 -5.67 1.58 -47.07
N THR A 81 -5.86 0.52 -47.88
CA THR A 81 -5.31 0.45 -49.24
C THR A 81 -5.89 1.53 -50.15
N GLN A 82 -7.19 1.83 -50.06
CA GLN A 82 -7.82 2.88 -50.85
C GLN A 82 -7.29 4.26 -50.47
N VAL A 83 -7.21 4.60 -49.18
CA VAL A 83 -6.66 5.89 -48.73
C VAL A 83 -5.20 6.05 -49.16
N ALA A 84 -4.36 5.04 -48.94
CA ALA A 84 -2.96 5.05 -49.35
C ALA A 84 -2.80 5.18 -50.88
N LYS A 85 -3.61 4.47 -51.67
CA LYS A 85 -3.57 4.54 -53.14
C LYS A 85 -4.07 5.88 -53.70
N THR A 86 -5.08 6.49 -53.08
CA THR A 86 -5.70 7.73 -53.56
C THR A 86 -4.95 8.99 -53.12
N HIS A 87 -4.25 8.95 -51.98
CA HIS A 87 -3.57 10.11 -51.39
C HIS A 87 -2.06 9.94 -51.21
N GLY A 88 -1.51 8.78 -51.57
CA GLY A 88 -0.08 8.46 -51.51
C GLY A 88 0.47 8.17 -50.10
N ARG A 89 -0.25 8.54 -49.04
CA ARG A 89 0.15 8.38 -47.64
C ARG A 89 -1.02 8.43 -46.66
N ILE A 90 -0.75 8.05 -45.42
CA ILE A 90 -1.55 8.25 -44.20
C ILE A 90 -0.61 8.85 -43.16
N ASP A 91 -0.85 10.10 -42.74
CA ASP A 91 -0.03 10.80 -41.75
C ASP A 91 -0.57 10.65 -40.33
N VAL A 92 -1.89 10.61 -40.18
CA VAL A 92 -2.57 10.43 -38.90
C VAL A 92 -3.66 9.36 -39.01
N LEU A 93 -3.64 8.36 -38.14
CA LEU A 93 -4.81 7.53 -37.83
C LEU A 93 -5.31 7.91 -36.43
N VAL A 94 -6.59 8.29 -36.32
CA VAL A 94 -7.29 8.29 -35.03
C VAL A 94 -8.32 7.19 -35.01
N ASN A 95 -8.18 6.25 -34.07
CA ASN A 95 -9.19 5.23 -33.84
C ASN A 95 -10.14 5.64 -32.70
N THR A 96 -11.36 6.03 -33.07
CA THR A 96 -12.45 6.33 -32.13
C THR A 96 -13.63 5.37 -32.25
N ALA A 97 -13.55 4.37 -33.14
CA ALA A 97 -14.59 3.37 -33.33
C ALA A 97 -14.80 2.57 -32.04
N GLY A 98 -16.06 2.35 -31.67
CA GLY A 98 -16.37 1.72 -30.40
C GLY A 98 -17.86 1.66 -30.07
N LEU A 99 -18.21 0.67 -29.25
CA LEU A 99 -19.52 0.53 -28.61
C LEU A 99 -19.41 0.93 -27.13
N GLY A 100 -20.50 1.41 -26.53
CA GLY A 100 -20.58 1.58 -25.07
C GLY A 100 -20.84 0.24 -24.35
N ALA A 101 -20.56 0.20 -23.05
CA ALA A 101 -21.02 -0.88 -22.17
C ALA A 101 -22.52 -0.69 -21.86
N THR A 102 -23.38 -0.95 -22.86
CA THR A 102 -24.81 -0.61 -22.82
C THR A 102 -25.66 -1.49 -21.91
N ASN A 103 -25.13 -2.62 -21.43
CA ASN A 103 -25.73 -3.48 -20.41
C ASN A 103 -24.69 -3.79 -19.31
N GLN A 104 -25.01 -3.53 -18.04
CA GLN A 104 -24.17 -3.92 -16.90
C GLN A 104 -24.49 -5.35 -16.45
N THR A 105 -23.90 -6.34 -17.12
CA THR A 105 -24.13 -7.76 -16.83
C THR A 105 -22.99 -8.35 -16.00
N PRO A 106 -23.23 -8.92 -14.80
CA PRO A 106 -22.18 -9.61 -14.04
C PRO A 106 -21.52 -10.72 -14.84
N ILE A 107 -20.20 -10.94 -14.68
CA ILE A 107 -19.42 -11.88 -15.52
C ILE A 107 -20.00 -13.32 -15.51
N ARG A 108 -20.57 -13.76 -14.38
CA ARG A 108 -21.25 -15.07 -14.24
C ARG A 108 -22.45 -15.22 -15.20
N ASP A 109 -23.12 -14.11 -15.49
CA ASP A 109 -24.41 -14.04 -16.17
C ASP A 109 -24.29 -13.43 -17.59
N MET A 110 -23.07 -13.12 -18.04
CA MET A 110 -22.76 -12.47 -19.33
C MET A 110 -22.69 -13.49 -20.46
N SER A 111 -23.31 -13.20 -21.61
CA SER A 111 -23.23 -14.09 -22.76
C SER A 111 -21.87 -13.97 -23.49
N LEU A 112 -21.43 -15.06 -24.11
CA LEU A 112 -20.23 -15.06 -24.96
C LEU A 112 -20.40 -14.16 -26.20
N ALA A 113 -21.64 -13.90 -26.64
CA ALA A 113 -21.93 -12.98 -27.73
C ALA A 113 -21.69 -11.51 -27.31
N ASP A 114 -22.15 -11.13 -26.11
CA ASP A 114 -21.89 -9.79 -25.55
C ASP A 114 -20.40 -9.57 -25.26
N TRP A 115 -19.70 -10.62 -24.81
CA TRP A 115 -18.25 -10.55 -24.62
C TRP A 115 -17.54 -10.31 -25.96
N ARG A 116 -17.78 -11.16 -26.96
CA ARG A 116 -17.17 -11.03 -28.29
C ARG A 116 -17.52 -9.70 -28.96
N SER A 117 -18.77 -9.25 -28.91
CA SER A 117 -19.19 -8.01 -29.60
C SER A 117 -18.39 -6.78 -29.19
N LEU A 118 -17.95 -6.68 -27.93
CA LEU A 118 -17.05 -5.60 -27.49
C LEU A 118 -15.58 -5.87 -27.81
N ASP A 119 -15.12 -7.12 -27.73
CA ASP A 119 -13.74 -7.51 -28.05
C ASP A 119 -13.44 -7.33 -29.55
N GLU A 120 -14.33 -7.78 -30.44
CA GLU A 120 -14.21 -7.63 -31.90
C GLU A 120 -14.11 -6.15 -32.32
N VAL A 121 -14.92 -5.26 -31.72
CA VAL A 121 -14.89 -3.82 -32.07
C VAL A 121 -13.70 -3.10 -31.44
N HIS A 122 -13.48 -3.26 -30.12
CA HIS A 122 -12.48 -2.47 -29.40
C HIS A 122 -11.09 -3.06 -29.47
N ASN A 123 -10.92 -4.38 -29.34
CA ASN A 123 -9.61 -5.03 -29.32
C ASN A 123 -9.19 -5.41 -30.74
N ILE A 124 -9.93 -6.31 -31.40
CA ILE A 124 -9.59 -6.79 -32.76
C ILE A 124 -9.63 -5.63 -33.77
N GLY A 125 -10.65 -4.76 -33.70
CA GLY A 125 -10.72 -3.58 -34.56
C GLY A 125 -9.62 -2.54 -34.33
N CYS A 126 -9.10 -2.39 -33.10
CA CYS A 126 -7.89 -1.60 -32.89
C CYS A 126 -6.65 -2.27 -33.49
N PHE A 127 -6.51 -3.59 -33.34
CA PHE A 127 -5.39 -4.34 -33.90
C PHE A 127 -5.36 -4.26 -35.43
N LEU A 128 -6.48 -4.53 -36.10
CA LEU A 128 -6.59 -4.51 -37.56
C LEU A 128 -6.22 -3.13 -38.12
N LEU A 129 -6.86 -2.06 -37.63
CA LEU A 129 -6.60 -0.69 -38.08
C LEU A 129 -5.15 -0.27 -37.84
N THR A 130 -4.60 -0.57 -36.66
CA THR A 130 -3.22 -0.19 -36.30
C THR A 130 -2.23 -0.94 -37.18
N ARG A 131 -2.37 -2.26 -37.31
CA ARG A 131 -1.50 -3.12 -38.13
C ARG A 131 -1.53 -2.72 -39.61
N ALA A 132 -2.71 -2.42 -40.14
CA ALA A 132 -2.87 -1.96 -41.52
C ALA A 132 -2.23 -0.58 -41.75
N ALA A 133 -2.50 0.39 -40.88
CA ALA A 133 -1.90 1.72 -40.99
C ALA A 133 -0.37 1.70 -40.77
N LEU A 134 0.15 0.89 -39.85
CA LEU A 134 1.59 0.72 -39.64
C LEU A 134 2.30 0.17 -40.88
N ARG A 135 1.72 -0.82 -41.58
CA ARG A 135 2.28 -1.34 -42.85
C ARG A 135 2.43 -0.24 -43.90
N VAL A 136 1.49 0.71 -43.96
CA VAL A 136 1.53 1.85 -44.88
C VAL A 136 2.54 2.90 -44.39
N MET A 137 2.49 3.30 -43.11
CA MET A 137 3.39 4.29 -42.53
C MET A 137 4.87 3.87 -42.55
N ASP A 138 5.18 2.57 -42.37
CA ASP A 138 6.54 2.05 -42.44
C ASP A 138 7.16 2.28 -43.83
N GLY A 139 6.38 2.11 -44.90
CA GLY A 139 6.78 2.35 -46.29
C GLY A 139 6.83 3.82 -46.72
N GLN A 140 6.43 4.77 -45.88
CA GLN A 140 6.38 6.20 -46.22
C GLN A 140 7.69 6.92 -45.93
N ASP A 141 8.07 7.87 -46.79
CA ASP A 141 9.08 8.86 -46.44
C ASP A 141 8.63 9.72 -45.26
N ALA A 142 9.56 9.92 -44.32
CA ALA A 142 9.37 10.75 -43.14
C ALA A 142 9.38 12.23 -43.54
N VAL A 143 8.38 12.98 -43.11
CA VAL A 143 8.19 14.39 -43.50
C VAL A 143 8.36 15.32 -42.30
N MET A 144 8.82 16.55 -42.55
CA MET A 144 8.76 17.64 -41.58
C MET A 144 7.30 18.07 -41.41
N PRO A 145 6.68 17.85 -40.24
CA PRO A 145 5.22 17.94 -40.13
C PRO A 145 4.71 19.36 -39.83
N ILE A 146 5.61 20.32 -39.61
CA ILE A 146 5.38 21.76 -39.79
C ILE A 146 6.63 22.35 -40.46
N PRO A 147 6.54 23.03 -41.61
CA PRO A 147 7.72 23.57 -42.32
C PRO A 147 8.54 24.65 -41.58
N THR A 148 8.03 25.17 -40.47
CA THR A 148 8.64 26.29 -39.71
C THR A 148 9.25 25.84 -38.36
N ALA A 149 9.21 24.55 -38.04
CA ALA A 149 9.69 24.01 -36.77
C ALA A 149 10.99 23.21 -36.97
N ASN A 150 12.10 23.93 -37.22
CA ASN A 150 13.39 23.34 -37.60
C ASN A 150 13.98 22.37 -36.54
N ASP A 151 13.62 22.53 -35.27
CA ASP A 151 14.20 21.80 -34.14
C ASP A 151 13.53 20.44 -33.85
N ARG A 152 12.79 19.87 -34.81
CA ARG A 152 12.04 18.60 -34.63
C ARG A 152 12.35 17.60 -35.74
N PRO A 153 12.54 16.31 -35.42
CA PRO A 153 12.83 15.30 -36.43
C PRO A 153 11.62 15.06 -37.37
N PRO A 154 11.85 14.70 -38.64
CA PRO A 154 10.81 14.19 -39.53
C PRO A 154 10.10 12.96 -38.95
N VAL A 155 8.81 12.80 -39.28
CA VAL A 155 7.99 11.65 -38.82
C VAL A 155 7.33 10.94 -40.00
N ARG A 156 7.17 9.62 -39.89
CA ARG A 156 6.45 8.80 -40.88
C ARG A 156 4.94 8.79 -40.68
N GLY A 157 4.48 8.97 -39.43
CA GLY A 157 3.06 9.08 -39.10
C GLY A 157 2.77 9.11 -37.58
N ALA A 158 1.49 9.24 -37.24
CA ALA A 158 0.99 9.23 -35.87
C ALA A 158 -0.31 8.41 -35.75
N ILE A 159 -0.41 7.60 -34.70
CA ILE A 159 -1.60 6.82 -34.37
C ILE A 159 -2.09 7.23 -32.98
N VAL A 160 -3.36 7.60 -32.85
CA VAL A 160 -4.01 7.94 -31.58
C VAL A 160 -5.22 7.04 -31.36
N MET A 161 -5.22 6.26 -30.28
CA MET A 161 -6.32 5.35 -29.94
C MET A 161 -7.13 5.84 -28.74
N LEU A 162 -8.43 5.52 -28.74
CA LEU A 162 -9.31 5.79 -27.60
C LEU A 162 -9.34 4.59 -26.65
N THR A 163 -8.64 4.71 -25.52
CA THR A 163 -8.78 3.78 -24.37
C THR A 163 -10.02 4.18 -23.55
N SER A 164 -9.92 4.24 -22.22
CA SER A 164 -10.97 4.69 -21.31
C SER A 164 -10.39 4.79 -19.89
N LEU A 165 -11.05 5.49 -18.97
CA LEU A 165 -10.91 5.25 -17.53
C LEU A 165 -11.01 3.74 -17.15
N ALA A 166 -11.75 2.95 -17.94
CA ALA A 166 -11.84 1.49 -17.83
C ALA A 166 -10.58 0.70 -18.25
N SER A 167 -9.49 1.36 -18.67
CA SER A 167 -8.15 0.74 -18.80
C SER A 167 -7.24 0.98 -17.59
N GLU A 168 -7.75 1.65 -16.55
CA GLU A 168 -7.09 1.84 -15.25
C GLU A 168 -7.91 1.24 -14.09
N GLY A 169 -9.24 1.41 -14.12
CA GLY A 169 -10.16 0.99 -13.06
C GLY A 169 -11.11 -0.14 -13.44
N THR A 170 -11.94 -0.54 -12.48
CA THR A 170 -12.97 -1.60 -12.63
C THR A 170 -14.37 -1.07 -12.36
N PHE A 171 -15.33 -1.48 -13.18
CA PHE A 171 -16.74 -1.12 -13.07
C PHE A 171 -17.63 -2.38 -12.99
N LEU A 172 -18.64 -2.36 -12.13
CA LEU A 172 -19.57 -3.48 -11.97
C LEU A 172 -20.33 -3.72 -13.29
N GLY A 173 -20.40 -4.98 -13.71
CA GLY A 173 -21.15 -5.41 -14.90
C GLY A 173 -20.51 -5.08 -16.26
N ALA A 174 -19.38 -4.39 -16.32
CA ALA A 174 -18.72 -3.97 -17.58
C ALA A 174 -17.48 -4.81 -17.95
N GLY A 175 -17.43 -6.08 -17.52
CA GLY A 175 -16.21 -6.92 -17.56
C GLY A 175 -15.58 -7.07 -18.95
N ASN A 176 -16.40 -7.27 -19.98
CA ASN A 176 -15.99 -7.33 -21.38
C ASN A 176 -15.40 -5.98 -21.88
N TYR A 177 -16.04 -4.86 -21.57
CA TYR A 177 -15.54 -3.53 -21.94
C TYR A 177 -14.19 -3.21 -21.25
N ILE A 178 -14.07 -3.54 -19.97
CA ILE A 178 -12.83 -3.35 -19.18
C ILE A 178 -11.71 -4.20 -19.77
N ALA A 179 -11.96 -5.47 -20.07
CA ALA A 179 -10.98 -6.37 -20.67
C ALA A 179 -10.49 -5.84 -22.03
N ALA A 180 -11.42 -5.47 -22.93
CA ALA A 180 -11.07 -4.94 -24.24
C ALA A 180 -10.31 -3.60 -24.15
N LYS A 181 -10.67 -2.69 -23.23
CA LYS A 181 -9.93 -1.42 -23.04
C LYS A 181 -8.56 -1.61 -22.38
N HIS A 182 -8.37 -2.63 -21.54
CA HIS A 182 -7.04 -3.03 -21.08
C HIS A 182 -6.19 -3.59 -22.24
N ALA A 183 -6.77 -4.37 -23.15
CA ALA A 183 -6.07 -4.88 -24.34
C ALA A 183 -5.60 -3.74 -25.26
N VAL A 184 -6.46 -2.74 -25.54
CA VAL A 184 -6.08 -1.54 -26.33
C VAL A 184 -4.94 -0.76 -25.66
N LYS A 185 -4.96 -0.62 -24.33
CA LYS A 185 -3.86 0.05 -23.59
C LYS A 185 -2.54 -0.69 -23.76
N GLY A 186 -2.53 -2.02 -23.61
CA GLY A 186 -1.33 -2.83 -23.84
C GLY A 186 -0.84 -2.75 -25.29
N MET A 187 -1.75 -2.83 -26.26
CA MET A 187 -1.45 -2.68 -27.69
C MET A 187 -0.79 -1.33 -28.02
N VAL A 188 -1.30 -0.23 -27.45
CA VAL A 188 -0.69 1.11 -27.61
C VAL A 188 0.72 1.14 -27.04
N GLN A 189 0.94 0.58 -25.84
CA GLN A 189 2.27 0.56 -25.21
C GLN A 189 3.29 -0.24 -26.04
N THR A 190 2.92 -1.41 -26.54
CA THR A 190 3.77 -2.23 -27.41
C THR A 190 4.04 -1.54 -28.75
N ALA A 191 3.00 -1.13 -29.47
CA ALA A 191 3.14 -0.52 -30.80
C ALA A 191 3.91 0.80 -30.77
N ALA A 192 3.85 1.56 -29.67
CA ALA A 192 4.66 2.76 -29.48
C ALA A 192 6.17 2.44 -29.42
N ILE A 193 6.56 1.39 -28.69
CA ILE A 193 7.95 0.98 -28.53
C ILE A 193 8.50 0.38 -29.83
N GLU A 194 7.74 -0.53 -30.46
CA GLU A 194 8.13 -1.21 -31.70
C GLU A 194 8.38 -0.24 -32.88
N ASN A 195 7.66 0.87 -32.93
CA ASN A 195 7.65 1.76 -34.09
C ASN A 195 8.33 3.13 -33.86
N ALA A 196 8.76 3.44 -32.62
CA ALA A 196 9.48 4.67 -32.30
C ALA A 196 10.74 4.86 -33.16
N ALA A 197 11.55 3.81 -33.32
CA ALA A 197 12.77 3.82 -34.14
C ALA A 197 12.50 4.04 -35.64
N ARG A 198 11.26 3.84 -36.09
CA ARG A 198 10.80 4.06 -37.48
C ARG A 198 10.30 5.49 -37.71
N GLY A 199 10.23 6.31 -36.66
CA GLY A 199 9.66 7.66 -36.71
C GLY A 199 8.13 7.69 -36.74
N ILE A 200 7.47 6.63 -36.28
CA ILE A 200 6.01 6.57 -36.13
C ILE A 200 5.67 6.67 -34.64
N ARG A 201 4.75 7.57 -34.27
CA ARG A 201 4.32 7.76 -32.88
C ARG A 201 2.99 7.06 -32.64
N VAL A 202 2.87 6.23 -31.60
CA VAL A 202 1.58 5.65 -31.17
C VAL A 202 1.26 6.13 -29.75
N ASN A 203 0.05 6.65 -29.55
CA ASN A 203 -0.41 7.21 -28.28
C ASN A 203 -1.89 6.85 -28.01
N ALA A 204 -2.36 7.12 -26.80
CA ALA A 204 -3.77 6.99 -26.44
C ALA A 204 -4.31 8.23 -25.72
N VAL A 205 -5.63 8.45 -25.85
CA VAL A 205 -6.41 9.26 -24.92
C VAL A 205 -7.29 8.33 -24.10
N ALA A 206 -7.38 8.57 -22.79
CA ALA A 206 -8.22 7.81 -21.86
C ALA A 206 -9.35 8.72 -21.31
N PRO A 207 -10.50 8.84 -21.99
CA PRO A 207 -11.61 9.65 -21.49
C PRO A 207 -12.23 9.05 -20.23
N SER A 208 -12.65 9.94 -19.32
CA SER A 208 -13.73 9.67 -18.39
C SER A 208 -15.08 9.77 -19.11
N TYR A 209 -16.19 9.85 -18.39
CA TYR A 209 -17.54 9.90 -18.94
C TYR A 209 -17.76 11.14 -19.83
N VAL A 210 -18.05 10.89 -21.12
CA VAL A 210 -18.23 11.94 -22.15
C VAL A 210 -19.73 12.13 -22.44
N SER A 211 -20.19 13.38 -22.52
CA SER A 211 -21.55 13.72 -22.94
C SER A 211 -21.78 13.38 -24.42
N GLY A 212 -22.97 12.89 -24.75
CA GLY A 212 -23.35 12.56 -26.13
C GLY A 212 -24.45 11.49 -26.19
N PRO A 213 -25.06 11.25 -27.37
CA PRO A 213 -26.38 10.62 -27.49
C PRO A 213 -26.58 9.24 -26.85
N MET A 214 -25.50 8.51 -26.55
CA MET A 214 -25.54 7.24 -25.82
C MET A 214 -25.51 7.45 -24.29
N MET A 215 -24.62 8.32 -23.81
CA MET A 215 -24.49 8.64 -22.39
C MET A 215 -25.67 9.46 -21.89
N ASP A 216 -26.15 10.40 -22.70
CA ASP A 216 -27.24 11.31 -22.33
C ASP A 216 -28.54 10.50 -22.12
N LYS A 217 -28.88 9.60 -23.06
CA LYS A 217 -30.01 8.65 -22.93
C LYS A 217 -29.88 7.73 -21.71
N PHE A 218 -28.69 7.21 -21.43
CA PHE A 218 -28.45 6.36 -20.25
C PHE A 218 -28.70 7.13 -18.95
N LEU A 219 -28.25 8.39 -18.87
CA LEU A 219 -28.41 9.24 -17.69
C LEU A 219 -29.81 9.86 -17.56
N GLU A 220 -30.55 9.99 -18.65
CA GLU A 220 -31.99 10.31 -18.63
C GLU A 220 -32.82 9.12 -18.12
N ALA A 221 -32.48 7.90 -18.53
CA ALA A 221 -33.11 6.67 -18.03
C ALA A 221 -32.77 6.36 -16.55
N ALA A 222 -31.65 6.89 -16.03
CA ALA A 222 -31.21 6.67 -14.66
C ALA A 222 -30.81 7.97 -13.91
N PRO A 223 -31.78 8.83 -13.51
CA PRO A 223 -31.50 10.13 -12.88
C PRO A 223 -30.72 10.07 -11.56
N GLU A 224 -30.86 8.99 -10.78
CA GLU A 224 -30.10 8.79 -9.54
C GLU A 224 -28.63 8.42 -9.84
N VAL A 225 -28.39 7.59 -10.87
CA VAL A 225 -27.04 7.31 -11.37
C VAL A 225 -26.40 8.58 -11.91
N LYS A 226 -27.17 9.44 -12.60
CA LYS A 226 -26.72 10.78 -13.02
C LYS A 226 -26.30 11.65 -11.85
N ARG A 227 -27.04 11.66 -10.73
CA ARG A 227 -26.69 12.47 -9.56
C ARG A 227 -25.43 11.95 -8.84
N GLY A 228 -25.30 10.64 -8.65
CA GLY A 228 -24.09 10.04 -8.07
C GLY A 228 -22.86 10.30 -8.94
N LEU A 229 -22.94 9.93 -10.23
CA LEU A 229 -21.85 10.08 -11.20
C LEU A 229 -21.32 11.52 -11.31
N LEU A 230 -22.21 12.51 -11.28
CA LEU A 230 -21.82 13.92 -11.34
C LEU A 230 -21.22 14.43 -10.02
N GLY A 231 -21.54 13.81 -8.88
CA GLY A 231 -20.90 14.09 -7.59
C GLY A 231 -19.49 13.49 -7.49
N ASP A 232 -19.27 12.30 -8.04
CA ASP A 232 -17.97 11.62 -8.05
C ASP A 232 -16.96 12.24 -9.05
N LEU A 233 -17.44 13.04 -10.01
CA LEU A 233 -16.60 13.73 -11.00
C LEU A 233 -16.07 15.07 -10.44
N PRO A 234 -14.74 15.28 -10.32
CA PRO A 234 -14.17 16.49 -9.69
C PRO A 234 -14.57 17.84 -10.31
N MET A 235 -15.08 17.84 -11.54
CA MET A 235 -15.56 19.04 -12.25
C MET A 235 -17.09 19.21 -12.21
N GLY A 236 -17.83 18.32 -11.53
CA GLY A 236 -19.30 18.37 -11.42
C GLY A 236 -20.06 18.10 -12.74
N ARG A 237 -19.35 17.71 -13.81
CA ARG A 237 -19.90 17.57 -15.17
C ARG A 237 -19.21 16.46 -15.96
N LEU A 238 -19.89 16.00 -17.01
CA LEU A 238 -19.30 15.17 -18.05
C LEU A 238 -18.26 15.95 -18.87
N VAL A 239 -17.33 15.20 -19.47
CA VAL A 239 -16.40 15.71 -20.49
C VAL A 239 -17.17 15.98 -21.79
N ARG A 240 -16.91 17.08 -22.48
CA ARG A 240 -17.48 17.37 -23.80
C ARG A 240 -16.63 16.69 -24.89
N PRO A 241 -17.22 16.17 -25.98
CA PRO A 241 -16.46 15.55 -27.08
C PRO A 241 -15.32 16.43 -27.64
N GLY A 242 -15.50 17.76 -27.67
CA GLY A 242 -14.46 18.71 -28.07
C GLY A 242 -13.21 18.70 -27.17
N GLU A 243 -13.38 18.51 -25.86
CA GLU A 243 -12.26 18.46 -24.90
C GLU A 243 -11.41 17.19 -25.11
N VAL A 244 -12.05 16.09 -25.50
CA VAL A 244 -11.35 14.87 -25.94
C VAL A 244 -10.66 15.10 -27.28
N ALA A 245 -11.32 15.80 -28.21
CA ALA A 245 -10.78 16.12 -29.52
C ALA A 245 -9.55 17.05 -29.46
N ASP A 246 -9.47 17.98 -28.51
CA ASP A 246 -8.26 18.78 -28.24
C ASP A 246 -7.08 17.92 -27.78
N ALA A 247 -7.30 16.96 -26.87
CA ALA A 247 -6.26 16.02 -26.43
C ALA A 247 -5.78 15.10 -27.58
N VAL A 248 -6.72 14.58 -28.38
CA VAL A 248 -6.41 13.81 -29.60
C VAL A 248 -5.61 14.67 -30.59
N ALA A 249 -6.01 15.91 -30.82
CA ALA A 249 -5.32 16.82 -31.74
C ALA A 249 -3.90 17.16 -31.28
N PHE A 250 -3.67 17.36 -29.98
CA PHE A 250 -2.33 17.52 -29.44
C PHE A 250 -1.43 16.30 -29.73
N LEU A 251 -1.93 15.08 -29.47
CA LEU A 251 -1.22 13.82 -29.68
C LEU A 251 -0.99 13.47 -31.16
N ALA A 252 -1.94 13.81 -32.04
CA ALA A 252 -1.77 13.72 -33.48
C ALA A 252 -0.72 14.73 -33.97
N SER A 253 -0.81 15.98 -33.52
CA SER A 253 0.03 17.08 -33.99
C SER A 253 1.52 16.95 -33.60
N PRO A 254 2.42 17.69 -34.27
CA PRO A 254 3.84 17.74 -33.91
C PRO A 254 4.15 18.43 -32.58
N ALA A 255 3.14 18.97 -31.87
CA ALA A 255 3.32 19.49 -30.52
C ALA A 255 3.67 18.38 -29.50
N SER A 256 3.37 17.12 -29.83
CA SER A 256 3.76 15.92 -29.10
C SER A 256 4.84 15.12 -29.84
N SER A 257 5.84 15.80 -30.42
CA SER A 257 6.97 15.16 -31.13
C SER A 257 7.82 14.27 -30.23
N TYR A 258 7.95 14.63 -28.95
CA TYR A 258 8.51 13.77 -27.90
C TYR A 258 7.43 13.55 -26.83
N PRO A 259 6.49 12.62 -27.05
CA PRO A 259 5.48 12.31 -26.05
C PRO A 259 6.13 11.48 -24.93
N PRO A 260 5.84 11.76 -23.64
CA PRO A 260 6.27 10.88 -22.58
C PRO A 260 5.59 9.52 -22.76
N ILE A 261 6.37 8.45 -22.89
CA ILE A 261 5.85 7.09 -22.89
C ILE A 261 5.03 6.92 -21.61
N ALA A 262 3.75 6.55 -21.74
CA ALA A 262 2.82 6.45 -20.62
C ALA A 262 3.44 5.60 -19.50
N PRO A 263 3.46 6.08 -18.24
CA PRO A 263 4.35 5.57 -17.20
C PRO A 263 4.19 4.07 -17.01
N GLN A 264 5.27 3.33 -17.27
CA GLN A 264 5.27 1.88 -17.09
C GLN A 264 5.07 1.54 -15.61
N SER A 265 4.01 0.79 -15.32
CA SER A 265 3.93 0.03 -14.07
C SER A 265 5.18 -0.88 -13.99
N PRO A 266 5.94 -0.87 -12.89
CA PRO A 266 7.28 -1.45 -12.88
C PRO A 266 7.26 -2.99 -12.89
N GLY A 267 7.44 -3.59 -14.07
CA GLY A 267 7.58 -5.03 -14.26
C GLY A 267 8.18 -5.39 -15.60
N TYR A 268 9.10 -6.36 -15.59
CA TYR A 268 9.77 -6.97 -16.76
C TYR A 268 10.50 -6.03 -17.73
N ALA A 269 11.82 -5.92 -17.51
CA ALA A 269 12.79 -5.80 -18.60
C ALA A 269 13.45 -7.18 -18.79
N ASP A 270 13.43 -7.71 -20.01
CA ASP A 270 14.05 -9.00 -20.36
C ASP A 270 15.44 -8.77 -21.00
N PRO A 271 16.53 -9.42 -20.54
CA PRO A 271 17.88 -8.94 -20.80
C PRO A 271 18.50 -9.47 -22.11
N THR A 272 17.78 -9.43 -23.24
CA THR A 272 18.34 -9.70 -24.57
C THR A 272 17.82 -8.76 -25.66
N SER A 273 18.47 -7.60 -25.81
CA SER A 273 18.50 -6.87 -27.09
C SER A 273 19.92 -6.37 -27.35
N GLN A 274 20.59 -6.96 -28.34
CA GLN A 274 21.89 -6.46 -28.81
C GLN A 274 21.68 -5.17 -29.61
N SER A 275 22.61 -4.22 -29.49
CA SER A 275 22.55 -2.95 -30.20
C SER A 275 22.80 -3.12 -31.70
N LEU A 276 21.73 -3.16 -32.49
CA LEU A 276 21.80 -2.95 -33.94
C LEU A 276 22.14 -1.48 -34.20
N GLN A 277 23.41 -1.19 -34.49
CA GLN A 277 23.81 0.10 -35.08
C GLN A 277 23.45 0.17 -36.56
N PRO A 278 23.12 1.35 -37.11
CA PRO A 278 22.61 1.49 -38.46
C PRO A 278 23.71 1.40 -39.53
N THR A 279 23.58 0.46 -40.46
CA THR A 279 24.43 0.38 -41.67
C THR A 279 23.86 1.27 -42.79
N SER A 280 24.53 2.38 -43.10
CA SER A 280 24.10 3.34 -44.12
C SER A 280 24.73 3.08 -45.49
N SER A 281 23.99 2.46 -46.43
CA SER A 281 24.40 2.44 -47.85
C SER A 281 23.23 2.17 -48.82
N VAL A 282 22.50 3.21 -49.24
CA VAL A 282 21.64 3.15 -50.43
C VAL A 282 22.41 3.68 -51.64
N ALA A 283 23.15 2.80 -52.32
CA ALA A 283 23.76 3.11 -53.60
C ALA A 283 22.71 2.96 -54.73
N LYS A 284 22.48 4.03 -55.50
CA LYS A 284 21.54 4.02 -56.64
C LYS A 284 22.01 3.06 -57.74
N ARG A 285 21.10 2.28 -58.32
CA ARG A 285 21.16 1.82 -59.73
C ARG A 285 19.74 1.67 -60.32
N PRO A 286 19.56 1.88 -61.64
CA PRO A 286 18.23 2.04 -62.26
C PRO A 286 17.60 0.72 -62.74
N LEU A 287 16.33 0.80 -63.15
CA LEU A 287 15.53 -0.33 -63.65
C LEU A 287 16.12 -0.98 -64.92
N LYS A 288 15.88 -2.29 -65.06
CA LYS A 288 15.55 -2.94 -66.33
C LYS A 288 14.75 -4.23 -66.14
N ASP A 289 14.14 -4.69 -67.22
CA ASP A 289 13.03 -5.65 -67.28
C ASP A 289 13.44 -7.13 -67.08
N GLY A 290 12.49 -7.98 -66.67
CA GLY A 290 12.60 -9.45 -66.88
C GLY A 290 12.13 -10.37 -65.74
N TYR A 291 11.01 -11.07 -65.95
CA TYR A 291 10.68 -12.37 -65.32
C TYR A 291 11.30 -13.52 -66.17
N PRO A 292 11.30 -14.82 -65.74
CA PRO A 292 11.09 -15.41 -64.40
C PRO A 292 12.14 -16.51 -64.05
N THR A 293 11.92 -17.22 -62.93
CA THR A 293 12.04 -18.71 -62.74
C THR A 293 12.77 -19.20 -61.46
N GLU A 294 12.49 -20.47 -61.15
CA GLU A 294 12.75 -21.32 -59.99
C GLU A 294 14.24 -21.53 -59.64
N GLY A 295 14.58 -22.07 -58.45
CA GLY A 295 15.98 -22.45 -58.17
C GLY A 295 16.37 -22.88 -56.75
N ASN A 296 15.81 -23.98 -56.26
CA ASN A 296 16.09 -24.63 -54.97
C ASN A 296 17.60 -24.87 -54.60
N LYS A 297 17.92 -24.78 -53.29
CA LYS A 297 18.99 -25.51 -52.51
C LYS A 297 20.48 -25.06 -52.45
N ARG A 298 20.85 -24.60 -51.22
CA ARG A 298 21.85 -25.17 -50.26
C ARG A 298 23.39 -25.20 -50.56
N HIS A 299 24.14 -25.01 -49.45
CA HIS A 299 25.57 -25.35 -49.19
C HIS A 299 26.60 -24.60 -50.06
N GLU A 300 27.83 -24.24 -49.63
CA GLU A 300 28.45 -24.27 -48.29
C GLU A 300 29.61 -23.24 -48.19
N VAL A 301 30.01 -22.91 -46.94
CA VAL A 301 31.39 -22.81 -46.39
C VAL A 301 32.56 -22.71 -47.42
N ASP A 302 33.52 -21.77 -47.33
CA ASP A 302 34.43 -21.57 -46.18
C ASP A 302 35.17 -20.19 -46.10
N SER A 303 36.02 -20.06 -45.07
CA SER A 303 37.14 -19.12 -44.79
C SER A 303 37.72 -18.27 -45.94
N ALA A 304 38.20 -17.03 -45.73
CA ALA A 304 39.39 -16.73 -44.93
C ALA A 304 39.59 -15.23 -44.56
N VAL A 305 40.50 -14.98 -43.62
CA VAL A 305 41.06 -13.67 -43.19
C VAL A 305 42.58 -13.75 -43.44
N PRO A 306 43.24 -12.77 -44.10
CA PRO A 306 44.00 -11.71 -43.39
C PRO A 306 44.16 -10.39 -44.23
N ASP A 307 44.79 -9.26 -43.86
CA ASP A 307 45.28 -8.68 -42.59
C ASP A 307 45.60 -7.16 -42.79
N VAL A 308 46.22 -6.52 -41.77
CA VAL A 308 47.34 -5.55 -41.92
C VAL A 308 47.10 -4.06 -42.33
N ILE A 309 47.53 -3.14 -41.44
CA ILE A 309 48.22 -1.83 -41.68
C ILE A 309 47.42 -0.65 -42.32
N SER A 310 47.63 0.65 -41.99
CA SER A 310 48.20 1.36 -40.82
C SER A 310 48.13 2.90 -41.04
N LEU A 311 48.58 3.69 -40.03
CA LEU A 311 49.09 5.09 -40.11
C LEU A 311 48.11 6.27 -40.27
N LEU A 312 48.26 7.24 -39.33
CA LEU A 312 48.46 8.70 -39.52
C LEU A 312 47.41 9.58 -40.25
N SER A 313 47.24 10.87 -39.92
CA SER A 313 47.65 11.70 -38.75
C SER A 313 47.02 13.11 -38.80
N ASP A 314 47.26 13.93 -37.76
CA ASP A 314 47.31 15.42 -37.75
C ASP A 314 46.02 16.22 -38.13
N ASP A 315 45.77 17.48 -37.74
CA ASP A 315 46.22 18.32 -36.59
C ASP A 315 45.27 19.55 -36.47
N GLU A 316 45.30 20.27 -35.33
CA GLU A 316 45.05 21.73 -35.15
C GLU A 316 43.68 22.36 -35.63
N ASP A 317 43.13 23.46 -35.07
CA ASP A 317 43.51 24.29 -33.91
C ASP A 317 42.32 25.05 -33.25
N ASP A 318 42.63 25.82 -32.21
CA ASP A 318 41.86 26.84 -31.44
C ASP A 318 40.92 27.79 -32.27
N ASP A 319 39.94 28.52 -31.70
CA ASP A 319 40.11 29.53 -30.62
C ASP A 319 38.77 29.98 -29.95
N ASN A 320 38.85 31.01 -29.10
CA ASN A 320 37.97 31.44 -28.01
C ASN A 320 37.25 32.79 -28.30
N VAL A 321 36.21 33.18 -27.53
CA VAL A 321 35.77 34.59 -27.29
C VAL A 321 34.62 34.70 -26.26
N GLN A 322 34.37 35.90 -25.72
CA GLN A 322 33.78 36.16 -24.41
C GLN A 322 32.28 36.60 -24.34
N ALA A 323 31.59 36.07 -23.32
CA ALA A 323 30.79 36.76 -22.27
C ALA A 323 29.69 37.84 -22.53
N GLN A 324 28.57 37.64 -21.81
CA GLN A 324 27.75 38.66 -21.09
C GLN A 324 26.78 39.59 -21.90
N PRO A 325 25.87 40.39 -21.28
CA PRO A 325 24.58 39.87 -20.81
C PRO A 325 23.33 40.77 -21.06
N THR A 326 22.11 40.21 -21.06
CA THR A 326 20.85 41.01 -21.03
C THR A 326 19.77 40.37 -20.14
N THR A 327 18.68 41.13 -19.87
CA THR A 327 17.85 40.98 -18.67
C THR A 327 16.33 40.98 -18.92
N HIS A 328 15.61 40.58 -17.87
CA HIS A 328 14.26 41.02 -17.46
C HIS A 328 12.97 40.32 -17.96
N PHE A 329 12.03 40.27 -17.00
CA PHE A 329 10.59 39.98 -17.04
C PHE A 329 10.11 38.57 -17.39
N ASP A 330 9.42 37.96 -16.42
CA ASP A 330 8.39 36.93 -16.62
C ASP A 330 7.28 37.10 -15.57
N ILE A 331 6.02 36.77 -15.91
CA ILE A 331 4.83 37.09 -15.11
C ILE A 331 3.78 35.96 -15.17
N SER A 332 3.42 35.43 -14.00
CA SER A 332 2.29 34.50 -13.75
C SER A 332 2.46 33.07 -14.32
N PRO A 333 1.50 32.14 -14.13
CA PRO A 333 1.48 31.37 -12.88
C PRO A 333 1.52 29.85 -13.06
N ALA A 334 2.06 29.14 -12.07
CA ALA A 334 2.20 27.68 -12.11
C ALA A 334 0.87 26.94 -11.87
N TYR A 335 0.39 26.21 -12.89
CA TYR A 335 -0.61 25.15 -12.72
C TYR A 335 0.08 23.82 -12.40
N ALA A 336 -0.14 23.29 -11.19
CA ALA A 336 0.38 21.97 -10.80
C ALA A 336 -0.48 20.84 -11.41
N ALA A 337 0.16 19.89 -12.09
CA ALA A 337 -0.51 18.72 -12.64
C ALA A 337 -0.77 17.65 -11.55
N ILE A 338 -2.00 17.16 -11.46
CA ILE A 338 -2.42 16.12 -10.51
C ILE A 338 -2.29 14.74 -11.18
N THR A 339 -1.75 13.75 -10.46
CA THR A 339 -1.52 12.39 -10.97
C THR A 339 -2.78 11.50 -10.89
N PRO A 340 -3.05 10.57 -11.84
CA PRO A 340 -4.36 9.92 -11.96
C PRO A 340 -4.69 8.78 -10.96
N SER A 341 -3.96 8.64 -9.84
CA SER A 341 -4.00 7.45 -8.98
C SER A 341 -5.29 7.22 -8.17
N ASP A 342 -6.13 8.25 -8.03
CA ASP A 342 -7.10 8.30 -6.94
C ASP A 342 -8.53 7.84 -7.36
N PHE A 343 -8.72 7.39 -8.60
CA PHE A 343 -10.06 7.20 -9.19
C PHE A 343 -10.66 5.77 -9.08
N ILE A 344 -9.96 4.82 -8.43
CA ILE A 344 -10.26 3.37 -8.58
C ILE A 344 -11.15 2.80 -7.45
N SER A 345 -11.35 3.49 -6.32
CA SER A 345 -11.94 2.89 -5.11
C SER A 345 -13.47 2.78 -5.05
N THR A 346 -14.24 3.39 -5.96
CA THR A 346 -15.63 3.80 -5.64
C THR A 346 -16.74 2.97 -6.30
N VAL A 347 -16.44 1.94 -7.13
CA VAL A 347 -17.47 1.19 -7.88
C VAL A 347 -17.53 -0.30 -7.52
N SER A 348 -18.03 -0.63 -6.32
CA SER A 348 -18.41 -2.02 -5.95
C SER A 348 -19.36 -2.13 -4.72
N SER A 349 -20.51 -1.44 -4.71
CA SER A 349 -21.57 -1.75 -3.72
C SER A 349 -22.98 -1.21 -4.06
N GLN A 350 -23.67 -1.77 -5.05
CA GLN A 350 -25.15 -1.74 -5.10
C GLN A 350 -25.71 -3.09 -5.58
N VAL A 351 -26.43 -3.77 -4.70
CA VAL A 351 -27.32 -4.89 -5.02
C VAL A 351 -28.73 -4.44 -4.63
N ALA A 352 -29.60 -4.25 -5.62
CA ALA A 352 -30.97 -3.83 -5.38
C ALA A 352 -31.87 -5.06 -5.11
N THR A 353 -32.49 -5.11 -3.93
CA THR A 353 -33.59 -6.03 -3.62
C THR A 353 -34.95 -5.34 -3.87
N PRO A 354 -35.91 -5.98 -4.55
CA PRO A 354 -37.15 -5.33 -4.97
C PRO A 354 -38.18 -5.16 -3.84
N ALA A 355 -38.99 -4.10 -3.95
CA ALA A 355 -40.23 -3.89 -3.18
C ALA A 355 -41.47 -4.08 -4.08
N THR A 356 -42.66 -4.22 -3.49
CA THR A 356 -43.80 -4.94 -4.10
C THR A 356 -45.04 -4.10 -4.43
N ASN A 357 -45.80 -4.56 -5.44
CA ASN A 357 -47.26 -4.37 -5.67
C ASN A 357 -47.76 -2.99 -6.16
N PRO A 358 -48.99 -2.88 -6.74
CA PRO A 358 -49.97 -3.94 -7.10
C PRO A 358 -50.55 -3.87 -8.55
N MET A 359 -51.53 -4.76 -8.83
CA MET A 359 -52.52 -4.78 -9.94
C MET A 359 -52.12 -5.39 -11.31
N GLY A 360 -53.07 -6.17 -11.88
CA GLY A 360 -53.08 -6.72 -13.25
C GLY A 360 -54.44 -6.40 -13.93
N PRO A 361 -55.09 -7.27 -14.74
CA PRO A 361 -54.73 -8.64 -15.17
C PRO A 361 -54.94 -8.94 -16.69
N ALA A 362 -54.46 -10.11 -17.20
CA ALA A 362 -55.14 -10.86 -18.30
C ALA A 362 -54.57 -12.28 -18.61
N LYS A 363 -55.48 -13.27 -18.66
CA LYS A 363 -55.54 -14.47 -19.53
C LYS A 363 -54.34 -15.45 -19.71
N ALA A 364 -54.39 -16.51 -18.90
CA ALA A 364 -54.81 -17.89 -19.28
C ALA A 364 -53.85 -18.93 -19.94
N LEU A 365 -54.16 -20.20 -19.61
CA LEU A 365 -53.68 -21.50 -20.14
C LEU A 365 -52.23 -21.93 -19.76
N SER A 366 -51.93 -23.20 -19.44
CA SER A 366 -52.77 -24.34 -18.99
C SER A 366 -51.91 -25.55 -18.56
N GLN A 367 -52.30 -26.27 -17.47
CA GLN A 367 -51.92 -27.66 -17.13
C GLN A 367 -50.43 -27.94 -16.80
N ALA A 368 -50.03 -28.93 -15.98
CA ALA A 368 -50.75 -29.75 -14.99
C ALA A 368 -49.80 -30.31 -13.88
N ALA A 369 -50.39 -31.04 -12.93
CA ALA A 369 -49.85 -31.71 -11.73
C ALA A 369 -48.56 -32.58 -11.94
N ILE A 370 -47.85 -33.11 -10.92
CA ILE A 370 -48.29 -33.80 -9.68
C ILE A 370 -47.32 -33.58 -8.50
N VAL A 371 -47.85 -33.56 -7.27
CA VAL A 371 -47.11 -33.65 -6.00
C VAL A 371 -47.38 -35.01 -5.33
N LYS A 372 -46.35 -35.66 -4.76
CA LYS A 372 -46.48 -36.52 -3.56
C LYS A 372 -45.16 -36.70 -2.79
N ARG A 373 -45.27 -37.03 -1.50
CA ARG A 373 -44.18 -37.15 -0.51
C ARG A 373 -43.96 -38.62 -0.10
N SER A 374 -42.87 -38.83 0.66
CA SER A 374 -42.64 -39.87 1.68
C SER A 374 -42.23 -41.28 1.20
N GLY A 375 -41.42 -41.97 2.04
CA GLY A 375 -41.09 -43.39 1.88
C GLY A 375 -39.59 -43.73 1.93
N SER A 376 -39.04 -43.90 3.13
CA SER A 376 -37.86 -44.74 3.42
C SER A 376 -38.27 -45.79 4.47
N PRO A 377 -37.51 -46.88 4.75
CA PRO A 377 -36.14 -47.24 4.31
C PRO A 377 -35.96 -48.73 3.87
N LEU A 378 -34.70 -49.16 3.67
CA LEU A 378 -34.08 -50.50 3.98
C LEU A 378 -33.22 -51.15 2.85
N ARG A 379 -32.11 -51.78 3.32
CA ARG A 379 -31.28 -52.93 2.83
C ARG A 379 -31.51 -53.46 1.38
N GLY A 380 -30.48 -53.81 0.58
CA GLY A 380 -29.01 -53.80 0.74
C GLY A 380 -28.32 -55.03 0.08
N LYS A 381 -26.97 -55.01 -0.09
CA LYS A 381 -26.06 -56.07 -0.62
C LYS A 381 -26.18 -56.39 -2.13
N ASP A 382 -25.18 -56.91 -2.86
CA ASP A 382 -23.70 -57.07 -2.76
C ASP A 382 -23.18 -57.46 -4.18
N ALA A 383 -21.93 -57.25 -4.64
CA ALA A 383 -20.80 -56.44 -4.16
C ALA A 383 -20.22 -55.52 -5.28
N LEU A 384 -19.12 -55.71 -6.04
CA LEU A 384 -18.01 -56.69 -6.16
C LEU A 384 -16.72 -55.98 -6.69
N ILE A 385 -15.54 -56.58 -6.41
CA ILE A 385 -14.25 -56.68 -7.16
C ILE A 385 -13.82 -55.57 -8.17
N SER A 386 -12.57 -55.08 -8.25
CA SER A 386 -11.40 -54.92 -7.34
C SER A 386 -10.23 -54.24 -8.09
N GLN A 387 -9.34 -53.48 -7.42
CA GLN A 387 -7.87 -53.71 -7.38
C GLN A 387 -7.12 -52.68 -6.49
N ARG A 388 -5.83 -52.93 -6.24
CA ARG A 388 -4.88 -52.19 -5.36
C ARG A 388 -3.93 -51.32 -6.20
N LYS A 389 -2.99 -50.48 -5.70
CA LYS A 389 -2.46 -50.11 -4.35
C LYS A 389 -2.15 -48.58 -4.42
N ASP A 390 -1.21 -47.82 -3.84
CA ASP A 390 -0.12 -47.85 -2.82
C ASP A 390 0.28 -46.34 -2.57
N VAL A 391 1.22 -45.83 -1.75
CA VAL A 391 2.03 -46.17 -0.55
C VAL A 391 2.59 -44.81 -0.01
N THR A 392 3.10 -44.57 1.20
CA THR A 392 2.58 -44.68 2.59
C THR A 392 3.12 -43.46 3.39
N HIS A 393 2.61 -43.19 4.61
CA HIS A 393 3.37 -42.47 5.64
C HIS A 393 3.20 -43.17 7.01
N TYR A 394 4.24 -43.08 7.85
CA TYR A 394 4.37 -43.83 9.11
C TYR A 394 4.04 -42.99 10.35
N ALA A 395 3.50 -43.65 11.38
CA ALA A 395 3.51 -43.21 12.78
C ALA A 395 3.50 -44.45 13.70
N PRO A 396 4.15 -44.40 14.89
CA PRO A 396 3.92 -45.36 15.97
C PRO A 396 3.06 -44.77 17.09
N LEU A 397 2.23 -45.63 17.71
CA LEU A 397 1.39 -45.31 18.87
C LEU A 397 2.18 -45.42 20.19
N LEU A 398 1.57 -44.97 21.29
CA LEU A 398 1.28 -45.84 22.44
C LEU A 398 0.21 -45.21 23.35
N ASP A 399 -0.73 -46.02 23.83
CA ASP A 399 -1.91 -45.59 24.60
C ASP A 399 -1.67 -45.51 26.12
N PRO A 400 -2.42 -44.67 26.86
CA PRO A 400 -2.40 -44.67 28.33
C PRO A 400 -3.39 -45.70 28.91
N ILE A 401 -2.88 -46.72 29.58
CA ILE A 401 -3.67 -47.57 30.49
C ILE A 401 -3.82 -46.84 31.84
N GLY A 402 -5.02 -46.87 32.43
CA GLY A 402 -5.28 -46.30 33.76
C GLY A 402 -5.85 -47.31 34.75
N MET A 403 -5.42 -47.25 36.00
CA MET A 403 -6.15 -47.81 37.15
C MET A 403 -5.78 -47.08 38.45
N GLN A 404 -6.65 -47.16 39.46
CA GLN A 404 -6.50 -46.55 40.79
C GLN A 404 -5.91 -47.54 41.81
N ILE A 405 -5.39 -47.05 42.95
CA ILE A 405 -5.77 -47.42 44.35
C ILE A 405 -4.65 -47.13 45.39
N SER A 406 -5.10 -46.74 46.60
CA SER A 406 -4.44 -46.71 47.94
C SER A 406 -3.06 -46.07 48.19
N CYS A 407 -3.06 -45.18 49.19
CA CYS A 407 -2.27 -45.25 50.45
C CYS A 407 -1.22 -46.39 50.54
N ASP A 408 -0.01 -46.15 51.04
CA ASP A 408 0.19 -45.83 52.47
C ASP A 408 1.56 -45.18 52.78
N ALA A 409 1.73 -44.65 54.00
CA ALA A 409 2.95 -43.96 54.43
C ALA A 409 3.80 -44.75 55.46
N ARG A 410 5.13 -44.60 55.38
CA ARG A 410 6.15 -44.85 56.44
C ARG A 410 7.52 -44.40 55.91
N GLY A 411 8.36 -43.65 56.63
CA GLY A 411 8.21 -42.97 57.94
C GLY A 411 9.59 -42.62 58.55
N SER A 412 9.62 -41.74 59.57
CA SER A 412 10.78 -41.34 60.42
C SER A 412 12.01 -40.71 59.70
N ASP A 413 12.81 -39.81 60.27
CA ASP A 413 12.87 -39.10 61.59
C ASP A 413 13.71 -37.80 61.37
N THR A 414 13.76 -36.74 62.19
CA THR A 414 13.38 -36.52 63.61
C THR A 414 12.82 -35.11 63.90
N LYS A 415 11.69 -35.09 64.64
CA LYS A 415 11.33 -34.31 65.86
C LYS A 415 11.41 -32.76 66.00
N ARG A 416 10.27 -32.21 66.47
CA ARG A 416 10.08 -30.99 67.33
C ARG A 416 10.12 -31.42 68.83
N ILE A 417 9.86 -30.67 69.91
CA ILE A 417 9.05 -29.48 70.34
C ILE A 417 9.79 -28.84 71.58
N PRO A 418 9.34 -27.82 72.36
CA PRO A 418 8.04 -27.07 72.43
C PRO A 418 8.20 -25.53 72.25
N ASP A 419 7.20 -24.66 72.07
CA ASP A 419 5.73 -24.65 72.30
C ASP A 419 5.23 -24.18 73.69
N LEU A 420 4.33 -23.19 73.71
CA LEU A 420 3.25 -22.93 74.68
C LEU A 420 2.44 -21.66 74.27
N THR A 421 1.25 -21.91 73.69
CA THR A 421 -0.07 -21.21 73.80
C THR A 421 -0.22 -19.87 74.56
N PRO A 422 -1.23 -18.98 74.24
CA PRO A 422 -2.59 -19.35 73.80
C PRO A 422 -3.28 -18.47 72.71
N PRO A 423 -4.51 -18.85 72.25
CA PRO A 423 -5.42 -18.05 71.42
C PRO A 423 -6.59 -17.45 72.28
N PRO A 424 -7.66 -16.83 71.72
CA PRO A 424 -7.90 -16.28 70.36
C PRO A 424 -8.36 -14.80 70.36
N SER A 425 -8.31 -14.12 69.19
CA SER A 425 -9.30 -13.07 68.83
C SER A 425 -9.26 -12.69 67.34
N SER A 426 -10.41 -12.30 66.81
CA SER A 426 -10.64 -11.55 65.56
C SER A 426 -11.64 -10.41 65.89
N PRO A 427 -11.87 -9.37 65.05
CA PRO A 427 -11.60 -9.27 63.62
C PRO A 427 -10.95 -7.94 63.15
N ASN A 428 -10.99 -7.71 61.82
CA ASN A 428 -10.79 -6.46 61.09
C ASN A 428 -9.36 -5.88 60.97
N GLU A 429 -8.58 -6.39 60.01
CA GLU A 429 -8.28 -5.63 58.77
C GLU A 429 -7.72 -6.57 57.66
N PRO A 430 -8.14 -6.43 56.39
CA PRO A 430 -7.62 -7.26 55.30
C PRO A 430 -6.27 -6.72 54.78
N ILE A 431 -5.18 -7.23 55.36
CA ILE A 431 -3.81 -6.92 54.90
C ILE A 431 -3.62 -7.38 53.45
N VAL A 432 -3.43 -6.41 52.54
CA VAL A 432 -3.14 -6.69 51.12
C VAL A 432 -1.71 -7.27 51.01
N PRO A 433 -1.51 -8.46 50.40
CA PRO A 433 -0.19 -9.03 50.24
C PRO A 433 0.64 -8.23 49.21
N LYS A 434 1.83 -7.77 49.61
CA LYS A 434 2.78 -7.14 48.68
C LYS A 434 3.21 -8.15 47.60
N PRO A 435 3.27 -7.74 46.31
CA PRO A 435 3.67 -8.64 45.24
C PRO A 435 5.14 -9.08 45.40
N PRO A 436 5.49 -10.33 45.03
CA PRO A 436 6.87 -10.79 45.05
C PRO A 436 7.69 -10.03 43.99
N LYS A 437 8.92 -9.62 44.35
CA LYS A 437 9.84 -9.03 43.38
C LYS A 437 10.17 -10.04 42.26
N PRO A 438 10.13 -9.65 40.98
CA PRO A 438 10.45 -10.55 39.87
C PRO A 438 11.92 -10.99 39.92
N ALA A 439 12.20 -12.18 39.38
CA ALA A 439 13.54 -12.74 39.32
C ALA A 439 14.43 -12.01 38.30
N VAL A 440 15.74 -12.00 38.57
CA VAL A 440 16.75 -11.27 37.78
C VAL A 440 16.81 -11.76 36.32
N GLY A 441 16.82 -10.82 35.38
CA GLY A 441 17.09 -11.02 33.95
C GLY A 441 17.83 -9.82 33.35
N ASP A 442 18.42 -10.00 32.17
CA ASP A 442 19.41 -9.11 31.53
C ASP A 442 18.81 -7.81 30.93
N GLU A 443 17.86 -7.17 31.61
CA GLU A 443 17.19 -5.95 31.15
C GLU A 443 17.54 -4.72 32.01
N PRO A 444 17.46 -3.49 31.46
CA PRO A 444 17.83 -2.29 32.18
C PRO A 444 16.97 -2.10 33.45
N PRO A 445 17.58 -1.79 34.61
CA PRO A 445 16.80 -1.48 35.81
C PRO A 445 15.94 -0.25 35.58
N LEU A 446 14.67 -0.31 36.00
CA LEU A 446 13.74 0.81 35.91
C LEU A 446 14.27 2.00 36.72
N CYS A 447 14.20 3.21 36.13
CA CYS A 447 14.44 4.43 36.91
C CYS A 447 13.26 4.74 37.84
N SER A 448 13.45 5.66 38.80
CA SER A 448 12.46 5.97 39.84
C SER A 448 11.09 6.38 39.29
N GLU A 449 11.03 7.21 38.24
CA GLU A 449 9.77 7.60 37.59
C GLU A 449 9.06 6.43 36.89
N GLN A 450 9.82 5.43 36.39
CA GLN A 450 9.25 4.23 35.77
C GLN A 450 8.76 3.23 36.82
N ALA A 451 9.46 3.10 37.95
CA ALA A 451 9.04 2.26 39.07
C ALA A 451 7.76 2.79 39.73
N ALA A 452 7.72 4.09 40.06
CA ALA A 452 6.53 4.71 40.66
C ALA A 452 5.31 4.71 39.71
N LEU A 453 5.52 4.73 38.39
CA LEU A 453 4.47 4.50 37.40
C LEU A 453 3.90 3.06 37.46
N VAL A 454 4.74 2.04 37.68
CA VAL A 454 4.28 0.66 37.89
C VAL A 454 3.48 0.54 39.18
N ASP A 455 3.96 1.13 40.28
CA ASP A 455 3.25 1.12 41.57
C ASP A 455 1.87 1.80 41.45
N LEU A 456 1.77 2.99 40.83
CA LEU A 456 0.52 3.72 40.63
C LEU A 456 -0.47 2.97 39.74
N VAL A 457 0.01 2.16 38.79
CA VAL A 457 -0.82 1.25 38.00
C VAL A 457 -1.30 0.04 38.83
N ALA A 458 -0.46 -0.50 39.72
CA ALA A 458 -0.82 -1.60 40.61
C ALA A 458 -1.90 -1.21 41.64
N GLU A 459 -2.05 0.08 41.97
CA GLU A 459 -3.18 0.60 42.75
C GLU A 459 -4.55 0.52 42.01
N GLY A 460 -4.58 0.10 40.74
CA GLY A 460 -5.81 -0.02 39.96
C GLY A 460 -6.30 1.28 39.32
N LYS A 461 -5.53 2.38 39.43
CA LYS A 461 -5.86 3.68 38.82
C LYS A 461 -5.82 3.61 37.29
N ASN A 462 -6.68 4.41 36.64
CA ASN A 462 -6.56 4.66 35.20
C ASN A 462 -5.41 5.63 34.95
N VAL A 463 -4.50 5.32 34.03
CA VAL A 463 -3.27 6.10 33.82
C VAL A 463 -3.05 6.46 32.36
N PHE A 464 -2.89 7.75 32.07
CA PHE A 464 -2.21 8.21 30.87
C PHE A 464 -0.76 8.52 31.21
N TYR A 465 0.19 7.85 30.57
CA TYR A 465 1.60 8.21 30.70
C TYR A 465 2.24 8.60 29.36
N THR A 466 3.09 9.62 29.42
CA THR A 466 3.75 10.23 28.27
C THR A 466 5.21 10.54 28.61
N GLY A 467 5.90 11.21 27.69
CA GLY A 467 7.30 11.59 27.78
C GLY A 467 7.90 11.70 26.39
N SER A 468 9.02 12.39 26.24
CA SER A 468 9.66 12.57 24.94
C SER A 468 10.15 11.24 24.34
N ALA A 469 10.48 11.25 23.05
CA ALA A 469 11.15 10.14 22.39
C ALA A 469 12.49 9.86 23.09
N GLY A 470 12.67 8.63 23.62
CA GLY A 470 13.84 8.24 24.41
C GLY A 470 13.57 7.96 25.90
N CYS A 471 12.42 8.35 26.46
CA CYS A 471 12.14 8.21 27.90
C CYS A 471 11.66 6.82 28.37
N GLY A 472 12.10 5.73 27.72
CA GLY A 472 11.85 4.35 28.18
C GLY A 472 10.38 3.87 28.24
N LYS A 473 9.41 4.57 27.61
CA LYS A 473 7.97 4.24 27.67
C LYS A 473 7.62 2.76 27.43
N SER A 474 8.30 2.10 26.49
CA SER A 474 8.10 0.69 26.16
C SER A 474 8.67 -0.28 27.21
N THR A 475 9.74 0.13 27.92
CA THR A 475 10.29 -0.60 29.07
C THR A 475 9.29 -0.57 30.23
N ALA A 476 8.73 0.61 30.52
CA ALA A 476 7.67 0.77 31.52
C ALA A 476 6.41 -0.05 31.16
N LEU A 477 6.00 -0.06 29.87
CA LEU A 477 4.86 -0.87 29.40
C LEU A 477 5.03 -2.35 29.73
N LYS A 478 6.25 -2.88 29.53
CA LYS A 478 6.58 -4.27 29.82
C LYS A 478 6.48 -4.56 31.33
N ALA A 479 7.12 -3.74 32.17
CA ALA A 479 7.09 -3.90 33.62
C ALA A 479 5.66 -3.79 34.20
N ILE A 480 4.86 -2.84 33.69
CA ILE A 480 3.43 -2.72 34.01
C ILE A 480 2.69 -4.03 33.73
N ARG A 481 2.88 -4.63 32.55
CA ARG A 481 2.23 -5.89 32.19
C ARG A 481 2.64 -7.03 33.12
N GLU A 482 3.93 -7.19 33.37
CA GLU A 482 4.46 -8.29 34.19
C GLU A 482 3.98 -8.17 35.64
N CYS A 483 3.92 -6.95 36.19
CA CYS A 483 3.32 -6.68 37.50
C CYS A 483 1.83 -7.08 37.55
N LEU A 484 1.01 -6.58 36.63
CA LEU A 484 -0.42 -6.88 36.58
C LEU A 484 -0.71 -8.37 36.33
N GLN A 485 0.10 -9.05 35.52
CA GLN A 485 -0.01 -10.49 35.30
C GLN A 485 0.39 -11.30 36.54
N ALA A 486 1.40 -10.86 37.31
CA ALA A 486 1.73 -11.45 38.60
C ALA A 486 0.63 -11.23 39.66
N MET A 487 -0.14 -10.14 39.55
CA MET A 487 -1.37 -9.90 40.31
C MET A 487 -2.58 -10.71 39.81
N GLY A 488 -2.40 -11.61 38.84
CA GLY A 488 -3.45 -12.47 38.30
C GLY A 488 -4.45 -11.78 37.35
N LYS A 489 -4.20 -10.53 36.94
CA LYS A 489 -5.12 -9.76 36.09
C LYS A 489 -5.09 -10.21 34.63
N SER A 490 -6.27 -10.23 34.01
CA SER A 490 -6.44 -10.43 32.57
C SER A 490 -6.14 -9.14 31.81
N VAL A 491 -4.85 -8.93 31.51
CA VAL A 491 -4.33 -7.75 30.81
C VAL A 491 -4.42 -7.93 29.29
N ARG A 492 -4.97 -6.93 28.58
CA ARG A 492 -5.02 -6.86 27.12
C ARG A 492 -4.28 -5.64 26.62
N THR A 493 -3.13 -5.84 25.97
CA THR A 493 -2.45 -4.73 25.28
C THR A 493 -2.91 -4.63 23.83
N ILE A 494 -3.23 -3.41 23.42
CA ILE A 494 -3.75 -3.06 22.10
C ILE A 494 -3.05 -1.80 21.55
N ALA A 495 -3.14 -1.58 20.25
CA ALA A 495 -2.60 -0.37 19.58
C ALA A 495 -3.39 -0.06 18.29
N PRO A 496 -3.37 1.17 17.76
CA PRO A 496 -4.16 1.53 16.57
C PRO A 496 -3.71 0.85 15.27
N THR A 497 -2.42 0.51 15.13
CA THR A 497 -1.86 -0.09 13.90
C THR A 497 -1.30 -1.49 14.13
N GLY A 498 -1.30 -2.34 13.09
CA GLY A 498 -0.77 -3.71 13.18
C GLY A 498 0.71 -3.74 13.61
N ARG A 499 1.52 -2.79 13.11
CA ARG A 499 2.94 -2.68 13.46
C ARG A 499 3.16 -2.34 14.93
N ALA A 500 2.39 -1.39 15.49
CA ALA A 500 2.49 -1.04 16.91
C ALA A 500 2.04 -2.21 17.80
N ALA A 501 0.90 -2.84 17.47
CA ALA A 501 0.36 -3.98 18.21
C ALA A 501 1.37 -5.15 18.29
N LEU A 502 2.08 -5.44 17.20
CA LEU A 502 3.12 -6.47 17.17
C LEU A 502 4.37 -6.12 17.99
N GLN A 503 4.70 -4.84 18.16
CA GLN A 503 5.85 -4.43 18.97
C GLN A 503 5.63 -4.66 20.46
N VAL A 504 4.39 -4.49 20.91
CA VAL A 504 3.98 -4.77 22.29
C VAL A 504 3.49 -6.21 22.51
N ASN A 505 3.55 -7.10 21.51
CA ASN A 505 2.92 -8.44 21.55
C ASN A 505 1.44 -8.37 22.00
N GLY A 506 0.65 -7.60 21.26
CA GLY A 506 -0.77 -7.38 21.47
C GLY A 506 -1.55 -7.43 20.15
N SER A 507 -2.80 -6.93 20.17
CA SER A 507 -3.68 -6.91 18.99
C SER A 507 -4.05 -5.49 18.57
N THR A 508 -4.56 -5.28 17.35
CA THR A 508 -5.08 -3.93 17.02
C THR A 508 -6.34 -3.63 17.84
N THR A 509 -6.60 -2.34 18.12
CA THR A 509 -7.87 -1.89 18.73
C THR A 509 -9.09 -2.50 18.01
N TRP A 510 -9.05 -2.47 16.67
CA TRP A 510 -9.99 -3.13 15.77
C TRP A 510 -10.14 -4.63 16.06
N THR A 511 -9.04 -5.39 16.16
CA THR A 511 -9.08 -6.84 16.42
C THR A 511 -9.66 -7.13 17.81
N PHE A 512 -9.29 -6.34 18.82
CA PHE A 512 -9.82 -6.46 20.18
C PHE A 512 -11.31 -6.17 20.26
N ALA A 513 -11.81 -5.18 19.51
CA ALA A 513 -13.23 -4.87 19.41
C ALA A 513 -14.02 -5.86 18.50
N GLY A 514 -13.33 -6.67 17.71
CA GLY A 514 -13.93 -7.57 16.71
C GLY A 514 -14.33 -6.87 15.39
N TRP A 515 -13.76 -5.70 15.11
CA TRP A 515 -14.14 -4.82 14.01
C TRP A 515 -13.22 -4.92 12.77
N THR A 516 -13.78 -4.46 11.66
CA THR A 516 -13.10 -4.02 10.43
C THR A 516 -13.35 -2.52 10.24
N PRO A 517 -12.65 -1.81 9.33
CA PRO A 517 -12.96 -0.40 9.03
C PRO A 517 -14.45 -0.14 8.70
N ASP A 518 -15.12 -1.08 8.02
CA ASP A 518 -16.56 -0.99 7.72
C ASP A 518 -17.48 -1.04 8.95
N HIS A 519 -16.98 -1.38 10.13
CA HIS A 519 -17.79 -1.27 11.36
C HIS A 519 -18.03 0.19 11.75
N HIS A 520 -17.16 1.13 11.35
CA HIS A 520 -17.44 2.57 11.49
C HIS A 520 -18.60 3.05 10.60
N LYS A 521 -19.03 2.25 9.59
CA LYS A 521 -20.20 2.53 8.74
C LYS A 521 -21.54 2.14 9.37
N ARG A 522 -21.53 1.49 10.53
CA ARG A 522 -22.74 1.10 11.29
C ARG A 522 -23.13 2.19 12.29
N THR A 523 -24.39 2.16 12.70
CA THR A 523 -24.88 2.97 13.83
C THR A 523 -24.23 2.55 15.15
N LEU A 524 -24.20 3.46 16.13
CA LEU A 524 -23.66 3.14 17.46
C LEU A 524 -24.45 2.00 18.13
N ASP A 525 -25.77 1.95 17.94
CA ASP A 525 -26.63 0.92 18.53
C ASP A 525 -26.45 -0.46 17.90
N GLU A 526 -26.18 -0.56 16.59
CA GLU A 526 -25.76 -1.83 15.98
C GLU A 526 -24.43 -2.32 16.55
N LEU A 527 -23.49 -1.42 16.86
CA LEU A 527 -22.22 -1.77 17.48
C LEU A 527 -22.39 -2.19 18.96
N ARG A 528 -23.26 -1.51 19.72
CA ARG A 528 -23.65 -1.90 21.08
C ARG A 528 -24.32 -3.28 21.09
N GLN A 529 -25.25 -3.55 20.17
CA GLN A 529 -25.88 -4.86 20.01
C GLN A 529 -24.87 -5.95 19.63
N ALA A 530 -23.96 -5.66 18.69
CA ALA A 530 -22.89 -6.58 18.29
C ALA A 530 -21.90 -6.89 19.44
N ALA A 531 -21.80 -6.02 20.46
CA ALA A 531 -20.99 -6.24 21.66
C ALA A 531 -21.40 -7.51 22.42
N HIS A 532 -22.68 -7.90 22.36
CA HIS A 532 -23.21 -9.12 22.97
C HIS A 532 -22.93 -10.40 22.15
N GLY A 533 -22.24 -10.29 21.00
CA GLY A 533 -21.81 -11.43 20.21
C GLY A 533 -20.83 -12.34 20.99
N LYS A 534 -21.14 -13.64 21.05
CA LYS A 534 -20.52 -14.69 21.90
C LYS A 534 -19.03 -14.53 22.26
N PHE A 535 -18.18 -14.14 21.31
CA PHE A 535 -16.73 -14.03 21.51
C PHE A 535 -16.27 -12.63 21.94
N VAL A 536 -16.92 -11.58 21.42
CA VAL A 536 -16.61 -10.19 21.77
C VAL A 536 -17.11 -9.89 23.18
N TRP A 537 -18.35 -10.30 23.49
CA TRP A 537 -18.93 -10.18 24.83
C TRP A 537 -18.05 -10.84 25.89
N LYS A 538 -17.73 -12.12 25.68
CA LYS A 538 -16.87 -12.91 26.57
C LYS A 538 -15.51 -12.24 26.77
N ARG A 539 -14.85 -11.78 25.69
CA ARG A 539 -13.57 -11.07 25.76
C ARG A 539 -13.65 -9.81 26.61
N PHE A 540 -14.74 -9.04 26.52
CA PHE A 540 -14.96 -7.86 27.35
C PHE A 540 -15.31 -8.21 28.80
N MET A 541 -15.99 -9.35 29.07
CA MET A 541 -16.19 -9.82 30.45
C MET A 541 -14.86 -10.23 31.09
N GLU A 542 -14.07 -11.02 30.38
CA GLU A 542 -12.78 -11.60 30.80
C GLU A 542 -11.60 -10.62 30.69
N THR A 543 -11.82 -9.30 30.64
CA THR A 543 -10.73 -8.31 30.61
C THR A 543 -10.80 -7.44 31.87
N ASP A 544 -9.73 -7.46 32.66
CA ASP A 544 -9.57 -6.59 33.84
C ASP A 544 -8.93 -5.25 33.48
N VAL A 545 -7.95 -5.28 32.56
CA VAL A 545 -7.11 -4.13 32.22
C VAL A 545 -6.89 -4.05 30.71
N ILE A 546 -7.10 -2.88 30.11
CA ILE A 546 -6.62 -2.56 28.76
C ILE A 546 -5.41 -1.62 28.82
N ILE A 547 -4.39 -1.92 28.02
CA ILE A 547 -3.23 -1.06 27.80
C ILE A 547 -3.24 -0.64 26.32
N ILE A 548 -3.34 0.65 26.02
CA ILE A 548 -3.32 1.17 24.65
C ILE A 548 -1.99 1.90 24.39
N ASP A 549 -1.18 1.39 23.46
CA ASP A 549 0.06 2.04 23.02
C ASP A 549 -0.12 2.83 21.72
N GLU A 550 0.76 3.81 21.49
CA GLU A 550 0.67 4.81 20.41
C GLU A 550 -0.68 5.56 20.38
N ILE A 551 -1.18 5.97 21.56
CA ILE A 551 -2.47 6.67 21.75
C ILE A 551 -2.62 7.96 20.91
N SER A 552 -1.53 8.57 20.44
CA SER A 552 -1.56 9.74 19.55
C SER A 552 -2.23 9.48 18.20
N MET A 553 -2.19 8.23 17.71
CA MET A 553 -2.84 7.83 16.46
C MET A 553 -4.30 7.38 16.65
N VAL A 554 -4.85 7.42 17.87
CA VAL A 554 -6.22 7.00 18.15
C VAL A 554 -7.18 8.20 18.00
N GLU A 555 -8.09 8.08 17.03
CA GLU A 555 -9.20 9.03 16.80
C GLU A 555 -10.16 9.08 18.00
N ASN A 556 -10.61 10.27 18.37
CA ASN A 556 -11.63 10.48 19.42
C ASN A 556 -12.89 9.60 19.23
N LEU A 557 -13.47 9.55 18.03
CA LEU A 557 -14.67 8.75 17.74
C LEU A 557 -14.40 7.24 17.64
N HIS A 558 -13.15 6.80 17.51
CA HIS A 558 -12.79 5.38 17.63
C HIS A 558 -12.69 4.97 19.11
N PHE A 559 -12.06 5.82 19.93
CA PHE A 559 -11.97 5.63 21.37
C PHE A 559 -13.36 5.68 22.05
N GLU A 560 -14.22 6.59 21.61
CA GLU A 560 -15.61 6.72 22.09
C GLU A 560 -16.47 5.50 21.71
N ARG A 561 -16.40 5.02 20.45
CA ARG A 561 -17.09 3.78 20.06
C ARG A 561 -16.65 2.60 20.92
N LEU A 562 -15.36 2.49 21.27
CA LEU A 562 -14.85 1.39 22.08
C LEU A 562 -15.35 1.46 23.54
N ASN A 563 -15.37 2.66 24.12
CA ASN A 563 -15.95 2.96 25.42
C ASN A 563 -17.42 2.49 25.49
N GLU A 564 -18.25 2.99 24.57
CA GLU A 564 -19.70 2.72 24.53
C GLU A 564 -20.05 1.25 24.27
N VAL A 565 -19.27 0.57 23.42
CA VAL A 565 -19.45 -0.85 23.12
C VAL A 565 -19.03 -1.74 24.30
N MET A 566 -17.99 -1.35 25.05
CA MET A 566 -17.61 -2.07 26.28
C MET A 566 -18.58 -1.80 27.44
N LYS A 567 -19.11 -0.56 27.58
CA LYS A 567 -20.22 -0.25 28.49
C LYS A 567 -21.45 -1.11 28.21
N ALA A 568 -21.86 -1.22 26.94
CA ALA A 568 -23.02 -2.03 26.55
C ALA A 568 -22.82 -3.52 26.90
N ALA A 569 -21.67 -4.10 26.56
CA ALA A 569 -21.37 -5.49 26.90
C ALA A 569 -21.38 -5.76 28.42
N ARG A 570 -20.80 -4.84 29.21
CA ARG A 570 -20.63 -4.92 30.68
C ARG A 570 -21.72 -4.17 31.47
N HIS A 571 -22.89 -3.95 30.87
CA HIS A 571 -23.94 -3.09 31.44
C HIS A 571 -24.52 -3.64 32.75
N ASP A 572 -24.36 -2.91 33.85
CA ASP A 572 -24.97 -3.22 35.15
C ASP A 572 -26.22 -2.33 35.38
N PRO A 573 -27.44 -2.89 35.40
CA PRO A 573 -28.66 -2.11 35.64
C PRO A 573 -28.79 -1.54 37.06
N GLY A 574 -27.93 -1.95 38.00
CA GLY A 574 -27.82 -1.32 39.32
C GLY A 574 -27.07 0.03 39.31
N LEU A 575 -26.35 0.35 38.23
CA LEU A 575 -25.57 1.59 38.11
C LEU A 575 -26.32 2.64 37.29
N ALA A 576 -26.65 3.77 37.93
CA ALA A 576 -27.31 4.91 37.28
C ALA A 576 -26.47 5.56 36.15
N VAL A 577 -25.15 5.36 36.16
CA VAL A 577 -24.22 5.74 35.09
C VAL A 577 -23.23 4.58 34.90
N GLN A 578 -23.09 4.08 33.68
CA GLN A 578 -22.13 3.02 33.39
C GLN A 578 -20.69 3.57 33.41
N PRO A 579 -19.76 2.92 34.15
CA PRO A 579 -18.37 3.38 34.24
C PRO A 579 -17.63 3.28 32.90
N ALA A 580 -16.58 4.09 32.74
CA ALA A 580 -15.75 4.12 31.53
C ALA A 580 -15.28 2.70 31.14
N PHE A 581 -15.41 2.35 29.86
CA PHE A 581 -15.08 1.03 29.31
C PHE A 581 -15.73 -0.15 30.08
N GLY A 582 -16.87 0.09 30.75
CA GLY A 582 -17.55 -0.91 31.58
C GLY A 582 -16.83 -1.25 32.89
N GLY A 583 -16.01 -0.35 33.43
CA GLY A 583 -15.30 -0.54 34.70
C GLY A 583 -14.00 -1.35 34.58
N VAL A 584 -13.46 -1.47 33.36
CA VAL A 584 -12.14 -2.04 33.08
C VAL A 584 -11.08 -0.98 33.37
N GLN A 585 -9.94 -1.36 33.97
CA GLN A 585 -8.83 -0.42 34.17
C GLN A 585 -8.22 -0.02 32.82
N VAL A 586 -8.11 1.27 32.56
CA VAL A 586 -7.61 1.83 31.30
C VAL A 586 -6.25 2.47 31.50
N ILE A 587 -5.26 1.96 30.78
CA ILE A 587 -3.89 2.49 30.74
C ILE A 587 -3.61 2.90 29.30
N VAL A 588 -3.12 4.12 29.08
CA VAL A 588 -2.83 4.64 27.73
C VAL A 588 -1.45 5.30 27.68
N THR A 589 -0.70 5.05 26.60
CA THR A 589 0.66 5.56 26.40
C THR A 589 0.89 6.04 24.99
N GLY A 590 1.71 7.07 24.86
CA GLY A 590 2.16 7.64 23.60
C GLY A 590 2.81 9.00 23.82
N ASP A 591 2.83 9.82 22.78
CA ASP A 591 3.39 11.17 22.80
C ASP A 591 2.65 11.98 21.74
N PHE A 592 1.64 12.77 22.14
CA PHE A 592 0.75 13.50 21.21
C PHE A 592 1.49 14.51 20.31
N CYS A 593 2.72 14.85 20.66
CA CYS A 593 3.66 15.62 19.83
C CYS A 593 4.24 14.85 18.62
N GLN A 594 3.97 13.55 18.49
CA GLN A 594 4.35 12.74 17.33
C GLN A 594 3.25 12.82 16.26
N LEU A 595 2.89 11.71 15.63
CA LEU A 595 1.95 11.70 14.52
C LEU A 595 0.48 11.70 15.00
N PRO A 596 -0.41 12.49 14.37
CA PRO A 596 -1.85 12.52 14.67
C PRO A 596 -2.61 11.28 14.15
N PRO A 597 -3.91 11.14 14.48
CA PRO A 597 -4.78 10.16 13.84
C PRO A 597 -4.91 10.43 12.33
N VAL A 598 -4.69 9.40 11.51
CA VAL A 598 -4.70 9.53 10.04
C VAL A 598 -6.13 9.50 9.51
N ARG A 599 -6.53 10.55 8.77
CA ARG A 599 -7.89 10.74 8.23
C ARG A 599 -8.98 10.61 9.33
N PRO A 600 -9.01 11.51 10.33
CA PRO A 600 -10.07 11.51 11.34
C PRO A 600 -11.42 11.87 10.71
N PHE A 601 -12.51 11.61 11.44
CA PHE A 601 -13.86 12.01 11.08
C PHE A 601 -14.32 11.52 9.70
N GLN A 602 -13.97 10.28 9.33
CA GLN A 602 -14.51 9.66 8.11
C GLN A 602 -16.01 9.33 8.24
N HIS A 603 -16.45 8.83 9.41
CA HIS A 603 -17.83 8.34 9.59
C HIS A 603 -18.44 8.82 10.91
N CYS A 604 -19.71 9.23 10.86
CA CYS A 604 -20.50 9.68 12.01
C CYS A 604 -20.57 8.58 13.10
N ILE A 605 -20.46 8.97 14.38
CA ILE A 605 -20.56 8.02 15.48
C ILE A 605 -21.98 7.44 15.62
N GLU A 606 -23.01 8.27 15.56
CA GLU A 606 -24.39 7.86 15.80
C GLU A 606 -24.94 6.99 14.66
N CYS A 607 -24.80 7.45 13.40
CA CYS A 607 -25.48 6.84 12.25
C CYS A 607 -24.59 6.20 11.19
N GLY A 608 -23.27 6.10 11.42
CA GLY A 608 -22.32 5.44 10.52
C GLY A 608 -22.09 6.09 9.14
N ARG A 609 -22.92 7.05 8.71
CA ARG A 609 -22.76 7.75 7.42
C ARG A 609 -21.41 8.47 7.33
N GLU A 610 -20.85 8.49 6.13
CA GLU A 610 -19.66 9.29 5.82
C GLU A 610 -19.91 10.78 6.12
N LEU A 611 -18.90 11.46 6.66
CA LEU A 611 -18.99 12.87 7.06
C LEU A 611 -18.49 13.78 5.95
N ILE A 612 -19.29 14.80 5.62
CA ILE A 612 -18.97 15.74 4.54
C ILE A 612 -17.92 16.74 5.05
N LYS A 613 -16.70 16.66 4.51
CA LYS A 613 -15.63 17.63 4.81
C LYS A 613 -16.00 19.01 4.25
N GLY A 614 -15.84 20.04 5.09
CA GLY A 614 -16.06 21.44 4.77
C GLY A 614 -15.05 22.36 5.45
N SER A 615 -15.29 23.67 5.32
CA SER A 615 -14.47 24.72 5.94
C SER A 615 -15.36 25.69 6.71
N SER A 616 -14.81 26.31 7.74
CA SER A 616 -15.45 27.32 8.58
C SER A 616 -14.42 28.34 9.04
N ASP A 617 -14.86 29.46 9.62
CA ASP A 617 -13.98 30.44 10.27
C ASP A 617 -13.17 29.82 11.43
N SER A 618 -13.63 28.68 11.97
CA SER A 618 -12.95 27.88 13.00
C SER A 618 -12.03 26.77 12.45
N GLY A 619 -11.75 26.79 11.14
CA GLY A 619 -10.96 25.77 10.45
C GLY A 619 -11.80 24.65 9.83
N ILE A 620 -11.15 23.51 9.58
CA ILE A 620 -11.74 22.35 8.88
C ILE A 620 -12.82 21.68 9.75
N THR A 621 -13.94 21.36 9.11
CA THR A 621 -15.12 20.74 9.74
C THR A 621 -15.58 19.52 8.97
N PHE A 622 -16.24 18.59 9.67
CA PHE A 622 -16.80 17.36 9.13
C PHE A 622 -18.26 17.28 9.56
N ASN A 623 -19.18 17.19 8.60
CA ASN A 623 -20.61 17.41 8.85
C ASN A 623 -21.44 16.15 8.61
N CYS A 624 -22.26 15.78 9.59
CA CYS A 624 -23.34 14.83 9.45
C CYS A 624 -24.66 15.58 9.21
N PRO A 625 -25.37 15.36 8.08
CA PRO A 625 -26.67 15.98 7.80
C PRO A 625 -27.79 15.69 8.81
N GLN A 626 -27.56 14.84 9.83
CA GLN A 626 -28.52 14.47 10.87
C GLN A 626 -28.01 14.71 12.29
N HIS A 627 -26.70 14.68 12.53
CA HIS A 627 -26.09 14.66 13.88
C HIS A 627 -25.11 15.81 14.12
N GLY A 628 -25.07 16.80 13.23
CA GLY A 628 -24.29 18.02 13.41
C GLY A 628 -22.83 17.93 12.96
N MET A 629 -22.01 18.79 13.53
CA MET A 629 -20.66 19.14 13.06
C MET A 629 -19.58 18.67 14.04
N TYR A 630 -18.48 18.17 13.50
CA TYR A 630 -17.23 17.85 14.22
C TYR A 630 -16.12 18.76 13.67
N HIS A 631 -15.28 19.36 14.52
CA HIS A 631 -14.12 20.15 14.06
C HIS A 631 -12.86 19.28 14.01
N GLU A 632 -11.94 19.54 13.09
CA GLU A 632 -10.72 18.71 12.98
C GLU A 632 -9.88 18.73 14.27
N ARG A 633 -9.81 19.86 14.99
CA ARG A 633 -9.16 20.01 16.30
C ARG A 633 -9.59 18.98 17.36
N ASP A 634 -10.80 18.44 17.24
CA ASP A 634 -11.34 17.48 18.19
C ASP A 634 -10.86 16.04 17.92
N LYS A 635 -10.06 15.80 16.87
CA LYS A 635 -9.59 14.46 16.42
C LYS A 635 -8.88 13.63 17.50
N TRP A 636 -8.26 14.29 18.48
CA TRP A 636 -7.41 13.67 19.50
C TRP A 636 -8.20 12.85 20.53
N ALA A 637 -7.68 11.68 20.94
CA ALA A 637 -8.28 10.87 22.00
C ALA A 637 -8.63 11.67 23.29
N PHE A 638 -7.80 12.64 23.69
CA PHE A 638 -8.03 13.49 24.87
C PHE A 638 -9.18 14.50 24.74
N ARG A 639 -9.80 14.64 23.56
CA ARG A 639 -11.01 15.45 23.30
C ARG A 639 -12.31 14.64 23.38
N SER A 640 -12.23 13.31 23.57
CA SER A 640 -13.40 12.43 23.71
C SER A 640 -14.11 12.57 25.07
N ARG A 641 -15.38 12.16 25.15
CA ARG A 641 -16.11 12.01 26.43
C ARG A 641 -15.53 10.83 27.21
N ALA A 642 -15.26 9.71 26.54
CA ALA A 642 -14.56 8.56 27.09
C ALA A 642 -13.28 8.92 27.87
N TRP A 643 -12.44 9.85 27.38
CA TRP A 643 -11.22 10.26 28.09
C TRP A 643 -11.52 11.01 29.39
N LYS A 644 -12.58 11.84 29.39
CA LYS A 644 -13.06 12.53 30.59
C LYS A 644 -13.63 11.53 31.60
N GLU A 645 -14.40 10.53 31.15
CA GLU A 645 -14.96 9.47 31.99
C GLU A 645 -13.88 8.56 32.58
N CYS A 646 -12.80 8.26 31.85
CA CYS A 646 -11.67 7.48 32.35
C CYS A 646 -10.96 8.14 33.54
N ASN A 647 -11.09 9.47 33.71
CA ASN A 647 -10.47 10.25 34.78
C ASN A 647 -8.99 9.89 35.04
N PHE A 648 -8.21 9.84 33.96
CA PHE A 648 -6.81 9.42 34.01
C PHE A 648 -5.96 10.22 35.00
N VAL A 649 -5.14 9.53 35.79
CA VAL A 649 -3.91 10.14 36.35
C VAL A 649 -2.95 10.38 35.19
N HIS A 650 -2.35 11.57 35.14
CA HIS A 650 -1.45 11.98 34.06
C HIS A 650 0.00 11.93 34.56
N VAL A 651 0.86 11.12 33.91
CA VAL A 651 2.27 10.94 34.29
C VAL A 651 3.18 11.32 33.12
N GLN A 652 4.23 12.10 33.39
CA GLN A 652 5.25 12.44 32.38
C GLN A 652 6.61 11.88 32.80
N LEU A 653 7.14 10.96 31.97
CA LEU A 653 8.52 10.49 32.06
C LEU A 653 9.45 11.53 31.42
N ASN A 654 10.42 12.03 32.20
CA ASN A 654 11.31 13.11 31.82
C ASN A 654 12.74 12.63 31.54
N THR A 655 13.13 11.44 32.01
CA THR A 655 14.49 10.92 31.87
C THR A 655 14.73 10.41 30.45
N ILE A 656 15.44 11.18 29.63
CA ILE A 656 15.82 10.74 28.28
C ILE A 656 17.02 9.78 28.37
N HIS A 657 16.83 8.55 27.91
CA HIS A 657 17.87 7.50 27.90
C HIS A 657 18.53 7.29 26.53
N ARG A 658 17.95 7.83 25.44
CA ARG A 658 18.41 7.59 24.05
C ARG A 658 19.47 8.59 23.58
N GLN A 659 19.34 9.86 23.93
CA GLN A 659 20.26 10.93 23.56
C GLN A 659 21.09 11.36 24.77
N SER A 660 22.37 11.65 24.55
CA SER A 660 23.31 12.15 25.57
C SER A 660 23.78 13.59 25.34
N ASP A 661 23.43 14.18 24.20
CA ASP A 661 23.81 15.54 23.80
C ASP A 661 22.75 16.54 24.28
N GLU A 662 23.08 17.37 25.28
CA GLU A 662 22.13 18.35 25.83
C GLU A 662 21.65 19.38 24.81
N ALA A 663 22.52 19.83 23.89
CA ALA A 663 22.15 20.82 22.90
C ALA A 663 21.14 20.23 21.92
N PHE A 664 21.36 18.96 21.54
CA PHE A 664 20.41 18.19 20.75
C PHE A 664 19.10 17.94 21.50
N ILE A 665 19.15 17.59 22.79
CA ILE A 665 17.96 17.41 23.63
C ILE A 665 17.13 18.69 23.69
N ARG A 666 17.75 19.86 23.93
CA ARG A 666 17.06 21.16 23.93
C ARG A 666 16.36 21.44 22.59
N ILE A 667 17.05 21.19 21.47
CA ILE A 667 16.49 21.34 20.12
C ILE A 667 15.34 20.34 19.88
N LEU A 668 15.47 19.08 20.30
CA LEU A 668 14.41 18.08 20.17
C LEU A 668 13.17 18.43 21.00
N GLN A 669 13.32 18.99 22.21
CA GLN A 669 12.19 19.45 23.01
C GLN A 669 11.49 20.65 22.35
N LYS A 670 12.22 21.61 21.76
CA LYS A 670 11.62 22.69 20.96
C LYS A 670 10.82 22.14 19.77
N CYS A 671 11.42 21.24 18.99
CA CYS A 671 10.73 20.58 17.88
C CYS A 671 9.50 19.78 18.36
N ARG A 672 9.53 19.17 19.54
CA ARG A 672 8.41 18.41 20.13
C ARG A 672 7.17 19.28 20.33
N ILE A 673 7.32 20.52 20.78
CA ILE A 673 6.19 21.45 20.97
C ILE A 673 5.98 22.44 19.82
N GLY A 674 6.78 22.37 18.75
CA GLY A 674 6.69 23.30 17.62
C GLY A 674 7.24 24.70 17.91
N GLU A 675 8.06 24.85 18.95
CA GLU A 675 8.77 26.10 19.27
C GLU A 675 9.73 26.49 18.15
N ARG A 676 9.87 27.79 17.89
CA ARG A 676 10.76 28.29 16.84
C ARG A 676 12.21 28.14 17.25
N LEU A 677 12.94 27.30 16.51
CA LEU A 677 14.40 27.19 16.63
C LEU A 677 15.06 28.55 16.35
N ALA A 678 16.05 28.89 17.17
CA ALA A 678 16.89 30.05 16.93
C ALA A 678 17.75 29.84 15.67
N GLN A 679 18.28 30.94 15.11
CA GLN A 679 19.15 30.86 13.93
C GLN A 679 20.39 30.00 14.22
N ALA A 680 21.01 30.13 15.40
CA ALA A 680 22.15 29.32 15.82
C ALA A 680 21.80 27.82 16.00
N GLU A 681 20.58 27.50 16.45
CA GLU A 681 20.11 26.10 16.59
C GLU A 681 19.83 25.46 15.22
N THR A 682 19.28 26.25 14.30
CA THR A 682 19.07 25.86 12.90
C THR A 682 20.41 25.65 12.18
N GLU A 683 21.35 26.57 12.36
CA GLU A 683 22.68 26.50 11.77
C GLU A 683 23.47 25.30 12.33
N LEU A 684 23.37 25.04 13.64
CA LEU A 684 23.92 23.83 14.26
C LEU A 684 23.31 22.56 13.64
N LEU A 685 21.99 22.46 13.49
CA LEU A 685 21.34 21.30 12.86
C LEU A 685 21.79 21.06 11.41
N MET A 686 22.04 22.11 10.64
CA MET A 686 22.42 22.00 9.23
C MET A 686 23.91 21.72 9.00
N ASN A 687 24.79 22.37 9.78
CA ASN A 687 26.22 22.51 9.47
C ASN A 687 27.19 21.95 10.54
N HIS A 688 26.71 21.13 11.49
CA HIS A 688 27.57 20.43 12.44
C HIS A 688 28.45 19.33 11.78
N PRO A 689 29.64 19.03 12.33
CA PRO A 689 30.43 17.87 11.90
C PRO A 689 29.70 16.54 12.17
N CYS A 690 29.38 15.80 11.11
CA CYS A 690 28.60 14.56 11.15
C CYS A 690 29.33 13.35 10.56
N MET A 691 29.06 12.14 11.07
CA MET A 691 29.63 10.88 10.59
C MET A 691 28.58 9.98 9.91
N VAL A 692 27.89 10.50 8.90
CA VAL A 692 26.78 9.79 8.21
C VAL A 692 27.20 8.83 7.09
N HIS A 693 28.43 8.30 7.13
CA HIS A 693 28.85 7.27 6.17
C HIS A 693 28.08 5.96 6.41
N HIS A 694 27.44 5.45 5.35
CA HIS A 694 26.41 4.39 5.39
C HIS A 694 25.19 4.70 6.30
N ALA A 695 24.82 5.97 6.46
CA ALA A 695 23.58 6.32 7.16
C ALA A 695 22.30 5.92 6.41
N THR A 696 21.24 5.66 7.16
CA THR A 696 19.88 5.50 6.63
C THR A 696 19.27 6.85 6.29
N LYS A 697 18.67 6.99 5.10
CA LYS A 697 17.91 8.18 4.71
C LYS A 697 16.44 8.09 5.17
N LEU A 698 15.93 9.11 5.86
CA LEU A 698 14.52 9.29 6.17
C LEU A 698 13.86 10.22 5.16
N PHE A 699 12.70 9.80 4.64
CA PHE A 699 11.86 10.59 3.74
C PHE A 699 10.40 10.63 4.22
N ALA A 700 9.64 11.60 3.74
CA ALA A 700 8.21 11.70 4.03
C ALA A 700 7.40 10.60 3.31
N THR A 701 7.64 10.39 2.01
CA THR A 701 6.81 9.52 1.16
C THR A 701 7.38 8.11 0.97
N ARG A 702 6.49 7.15 0.66
CA ARG A 702 6.89 5.76 0.31
C ARG A 702 7.61 5.68 -1.05
N GLU A 703 7.32 6.59 -1.97
CA GLU A 703 7.88 6.64 -3.32
C GLU A 703 9.39 6.94 -3.29
N GLU A 704 9.79 7.98 -2.56
CA GLU A 704 11.20 8.37 -2.37
C GLU A 704 12.04 7.21 -1.81
N VAL A 705 11.47 6.51 -0.82
CA VAL A 705 12.07 5.34 -0.17
C VAL A 705 12.24 4.17 -1.12
N ASN A 706 11.19 3.85 -1.88
CA ASN A 706 11.22 2.75 -2.84
C ASN A 706 12.23 3.04 -3.96
N ARG A 707 12.28 4.28 -4.46
CA ARG A 707 13.25 4.72 -5.47
C ARG A 707 14.69 4.55 -4.98
N VAL A 708 15.03 5.10 -3.81
CA VAL A 708 16.41 5.02 -3.27
C VAL A 708 16.82 3.59 -2.96
N ASN A 709 15.98 2.80 -2.28
CA ASN A 709 16.31 1.40 -1.98
C ASN A 709 16.45 0.56 -3.26
N LYS A 710 15.60 0.77 -4.27
CA LYS A 710 15.70 0.06 -5.55
C LYS A 710 17.00 0.38 -6.27
N THR A 711 17.34 1.67 -6.45
CA THR A 711 18.56 2.08 -7.16
C THR A 711 19.83 1.56 -6.49
N GLU A 712 19.97 1.64 -5.16
CA GLU A 712 21.16 1.11 -4.48
C GLU A 712 21.19 -0.43 -4.46
N PHE A 713 20.04 -1.12 -4.42
CA PHE A 713 19.99 -2.58 -4.55
C PHE A 713 20.36 -3.06 -5.96
N GLU A 714 19.93 -2.37 -7.01
CA GLU A 714 20.29 -2.65 -8.40
C GLU A 714 21.79 -2.40 -8.66
N ARG A 715 22.35 -1.35 -8.05
CA ARG A 715 23.78 -1.01 -8.11
C ARG A 715 24.71 -2.09 -7.53
N LEU A 716 24.24 -2.90 -6.59
CA LEU A 716 25.03 -4.00 -6.01
C LEU A 716 25.20 -5.17 -6.99
N LYS A 717 26.45 -5.42 -7.38
CA LYS A 717 26.87 -6.63 -8.09
C LYS A 717 26.98 -7.82 -7.12
N GLY A 718 26.46 -8.98 -7.53
CA GLY A 718 26.55 -10.23 -6.76
C GLY A 718 25.26 -11.04 -6.81
N LEU A 719 25.30 -12.25 -6.23
CA LEU A 719 24.13 -13.13 -6.11
C LEU A 719 23.08 -12.50 -5.19
N ASN A 720 21.81 -12.59 -5.60
CA ASN A 720 20.66 -12.23 -4.79
C ASN A 720 20.25 -13.41 -3.90
N HIS A 721 20.12 -13.17 -2.60
CA HIS A 721 19.64 -14.15 -1.63
C HIS A 721 18.24 -13.75 -1.16
N THR A 722 17.24 -14.50 -1.63
CA THR A 722 15.81 -14.23 -1.44
C THR A 722 15.24 -15.12 -0.32
N TYR A 723 14.68 -14.51 0.71
CA TYR A 723 14.15 -15.17 1.92
C TYR A 723 12.65 -14.93 2.05
N TRP A 724 11.86 -15.98 1.82
CA TRP A 724 10.40 -15.94 2.03
C TRP A 724 10.05 -16.36 3.46
N CYS A 725 9.13 -15.64 4.08
CA CYS A 725 8.72 -15.89 5.46
C CYS A 725 8.02 -17.25 5.61
N LEU A 726 8.28 -17.96 6.71
CA LEU A 726 7.44 -19.08 7.13
C LEU A 726 6.34 -18.55 8.07
N ASP A 727 5.10 -18.62 7.60
CA ASP A 727 3.91 -18.17 8.33
C ASP A 727 3.07 -19.36 8.81
N ASN A 728 2.87 -19.48 10.13
CA ASN A 728 2.08 -20.53 10.76
C ASN A 728 0.95 -19.94 11.63
N PHE A 729 -0.20 -20.63 11.68
CA PHE A 729 -1.29 -20.29 12.59
C PHE A 729 -1.72 -21.53 13.38
N PHE A 730 -1.25 -21.63 14.63
CA PHE A 730 -1.62 -22.68 15.56
C PHE A 730 -3.01 -22.36 16.16
N TRP A 731 -4.05 -22.72 15.41
CA TRP A 731 -5.43 -22.36 15.70
C TRP A 731 -6.06 -23.25 16.79
N GLN A 732 -6.48 -22.64 17.89
CA GLN A 732 -7.24 -23.33 18.94
C GLN A 732 -8.74 -23.32 18.57
N GLN A 733 -9.12 -24.15 17.59
CA GLN A 733 -10.42 -24.12 16.91
C GLN A 733 -11.63 -24.10 17.87
N ASP A 734 -11.63 -24.95 18.89
CA ASP A 734 -12.76 -25.06 19.84
C ASP A 734 -12.90 -23.85 20.77
N LYS A 735 -11.78 -23.17 21.08
CA LYS A 735 -11.77 -21.97 21.93
C LYS A 735 -12.03 -20.71 21.11
N HIS A 736 -11.47 -20.63 19.90
CA HIS A 736 -11.38 -19.41 19.11
C HIS A 736 -11.86 -19.58 17.65
N PRO A 737 -13.07 -20.11 17.40
CA PRO A 737 -13.54 -20.34 16.04
C PRO A 737 -13.68 -19.02 15.24
N HIS A 738 -13.92 -17.90 15.93
CA HIS A 738 -13.94 -16.55 15.35
C HIS A 738 -12.61 -16.10 14.72
N LEU A 739 -11.49 -16.82 14.96
CA LEU A 739 -10.20 -16.55 14.35
C LEU A 739 -9.94 -17.36 13.06
N GLN A 740 -10.88 -18.17 12.57
CA GLN A 740 -10.70 -19.00 11.35
C GLN A 740 -10.10 -18.20 10.18
N TRP A 741 -10.56 -16.96 9.98
CA TRP A 741 -10.08 -16.08 8.91
C TRP A 741 -8.59 -15.71 8.99
N LYS A 742 -7.97 -15.83 10.18
CA LYS A 742 -6.52 -15.61 10.37
C LYS A 742 -5.67 -16.66 9.65
N GLY A 743 -6.24 -17.84 9.35
CA GLY A 743 -5.61 -18.90 8.55
C GLY A 743 -5.64 -18.68 7.03
N ILE A 744 -6.28 -17.62 6.52
CA ILE A 744 -6.37 -17.37 5.07
C ILE A 744 -5.00 -16.93 4.52
N ARG A 745 -4.48 -17.69 3.55
CA ARG A 745 -3.19 -17.43 2.87
C ARG A 745 -3.36 -16.72 1.52
N LYS A 746 -2.27 -16.14 1.03
CA LYS A 746 -2.15 -15.47 -0.29
C LYS A 746 -1.61 -16.44 -1.36
N PRO A 747 -2.16 -16.47 -2.59
CA PRO A 747 -1.76 -17.41 -3.65
C PRO A 747 -0.46 -17.00 -4.39
N LYS A 748 0.42 -16.20 -3.78
CA LYS A 748 1.63 -15.62 -4.43
C LYS A 748 2.87 -15.71 -3.54
N GLY A 749 3.25 -16.93 -3.16
CA GLY A 749 4.54 -17.24 -2.53
C GLY A 749 5.13 -18.54 -3.09
N PRO A 750 6.45 -18.78 -2.97
CA PRO A 750 7.10 -20.01 -3.45
C PRO A 750 7.05 -21.17 -2.44
N GLN A 751 6.58 -20.93 -1.21
CA GLN A 751 6.14 -22.00 -0.31
C GLN A 751 4.80 -22.55 -0.78
N SER A 752 4.59 -23.85 -0.60
CA SER A 752 3.40 -24.59 -1.08
C SER A 752 2.04 -24.00 -0.65
N GLU A 753 1.98 -23.29 0.47
CA GLU A 753 0.74 -22.68 0.97
C GLU A 753 0.69 -21.14 0.83
N GLY A 754 1.84 -20.45 0.75
CA GLY A 754 1.95 -18.99 0.72
C GLY A 754 1.78 -18.26 2.08
N PRO A 755 2.10 -16.94 2.15
CA PRO A 755 2.05 -16.17 3.40
C PRO A 755 0.61 -15.92 3.87
N LEU A 756 0.42 -15.75 5.18
CA LEU A 756 -0.89 -15.50 5.79
C LEU A 756 -1.31 -14.04 5.60
N ARG A 757 -2.52 -13.81 5.08
CA ARG A 757 -3.10 -12.48 4.89
C ARG A 757 -3.22 -11.71 6.23
N ALA A 758 -3.35 -12.42 7.34
CA ALA A 758 -3.35 -11.87 8.69
C ALA A 758 -2.03 -11.19 9.11
N LEU A 759 -0.93 -11.44 8.39
CA LEU A 759 0.42 -10.96 8.68
C LEU A 759 0.94 -10.00 7.58
N GLU A 760 0.05 -9.47 6.74
CA GLU A 760 0.38 -8.54 5.65
C GLU A 760 1.08 -7.25 6.14
N GLU A 761 0.69 -6.71 7.30
CA GLU A 761 1.34 -5.54 7.93
C GLU A 761 2.47 -5.89 8.92
N HIS A 762 2.95 -7.13 8.95
CA HIS A 762 3.91 -7.58 9.96
C HIS A 762 5.27 -6.85 9.87
N ARG A 763 5.97 -6.70 11.02
CA ARG A 763 7.27 -5.99 11.10
C ARG A 763 8.35 -6.62 10.22
N PHE A 764 8.31 -7.94 10.05
CA PHE A 764 9.11 -8.69 9.08
C PHE A 764 8.33 -8.88 7.77
N ALA A 765 8.98 -8.59 6.64
CA ALA A 765 8.38 -8.66 5.31
C ALA A 765 8.10 -10.10 4.84
N GLU A 766 7.13 -10.23 3.93
CA GLU A 766 6.75 -11.51 3.30
C GLU A 766 7.92 -12.12 2.50
N CYS A 767 8.71 -11.25 1.89
CA CYS A 767 9.99 -11.57 1.26
C CYS A 767 11.04 -10.55 1.70
N VAL A 768 12.27 -11.00 1.96
CA VAL A 768 13.46 -10.17 2.21
C VAL A 768 14.52 -10.57 1.19
N GLU A 769 15.11 -9.61 0.49
CA GLU A 769 16.16 -9.83 -0.50
C GLU A 769 17.46 -9.19 -0.03
N LEU A 770 18.57 -9.94 -0.08
CA LEU A 770 19.88 -9.53 0.42
C LEU A 770 20.97 -9.77 -0.62
N LYS A 771 21.90 -8.81 -0.71
CA LYS A 771 23.14 -8.89 -1.48
C LYS A 771 24.34 -8.53 -0.60
N LYS A 772 25.53 -9.03 -0.92
CA LYS A 772 26.77 -8.54 -0.29
C LYS A 772 26.97 -7.05 -0.60
N GLY A 773 27.35 -6.26 0.41
CA GLY A 773 27.44 -4.80 0.34
C GLY A 773 26.14 -4.06 0.68
N MET A 774 25.03 -4.77 0.96
CA MET A 774 23.76 -4.16 1.29
C MET A 774 23.74 -3.56 2.70
N LEU A 775 23.27 -2.32 2.80
CA LEU A 775 23.01 -1.64 4.07
C LEU A 775 21.67 -2.12 4.63
N VAL A 776 21.70 -2.68 5.84
CA VAL A 776 20.56 -3.27 6.54
C VAL A 776 20.38 -2.70 7.95
N VAL A 777 19.16 -2.79 8.46
CA VAL A 777 18.80 -2.46 9.84
C VAL A 777 18.23 -3.68 10.54
N LEU A 778 18.69 -3.93 11.77
CA LEU A 778 18.21 -5.01 12.63
C LEU A 778 16.82 -4.69 13.18
N LEU A 779 15.89 -5.65 13.05
CA LEU A 779 14.48 -5.50 13.41
C LEU A 779 14.10 -6.17 14.74
N VAL A 780 15.09 -6.59 15.54
CA VAL A 780 14.94 -7.27 16.84
C VAL A 780 16.02 -6.80 17.82
N ASN A 781 15.80 -7.01 19.11
CA ASN A 781 16.88 -6.96 20.08
C ASN A 781 17.58 -8.32 20.09
N LEU A 782 18.86 -8.34 19.70
CA LEU A 782 19.67 -9.56 19.63
C LEU A 782 20.56 -9.69 20.87
N ASP A 783 21.23 -8.61 21.24
CA ASP A 783 22.12 -8.52 22.40
C ASP A 783 22.20 -7.05 22.82
N LEU A 784 21.66 -6.73 24.00
CA LEU A 784 21.65 -5.36 24.53
C LEU A 784 23.01 -4.94 25.11
N GLN A 785 23.85 -5.90 25.51
CA GLN A 785 25.16 -5.62 26.12
C GLN A 785 26.20 -5.22 25.05
N SER A 786 26.16 -5.83 23.86
CA SER A 786 26.95 -5.37 22.70
C SER A 786 26.28 -4.27 21.87
N GLY A 787 25.10 -3.78 22.26
CA GLY A 787 24.38 -2.70 21.56
C GLY A 787 23.70 -3.12 20.25
N LEU A 788 23.41 -4.41 20.07
CA LEU A 788 22.71 -4.97 18.91
C LEU A 788 21.20 -5.03 19.18
N CYS A 789 20.53 -3.89 18.94
CA CYS A 789 19.13 -3.64 19.24
C CYS A 789 18.28 -3.37 17.97
N ASN A 790 16.96 -3.28 18.15
CA ASN A 790 16.03 -2.91 17.09
C ASN A 790 16.28 -1.47 16.59
N GLY A 791 16.96 -1.35 15.45
CA GLY A 791 17.48 -0.10 14.90
C GLY A 791 18.99 -0.11 14.61
N SER A 792 19.76 -1.05 15.16
CA SER A 792 21.20 -1.17 14.89
C SER A 792 21.49 -1.44 13.41
N GLN A 793 22.40 -0.66 12.84
CA GLN A 793 22.68 -0.63 11.41
C GLN A 793 23.97 -1.41 11.07
N GLY A 794 23.99 -2.07 9.91
CA GLY A 794 25.16 -2.81 9.44
C GLY A 794 25.14 -3.14 7.96
N ILE A 795 26.23 -3.74 7.48
CA ILE A 795 26.43 -4.10 6.08
C ILE A 795 26.53 -5.62 5.94
N VAL A 796 25.81 -6.21 4.99
CA VAL A 796 25.96 -7.63 4.62
C VAL A 796 27.36 -7.86 4.06
N CYS A 797 28.26 -8.44 4.85
CA CYS A 797 29.66 -8.69 4.44
C CYS A 797 29.87 -10.07 3.79
N GLY A 798 28.94 -11.00 4.01
CA GLY A 798 28.95 -12.34 3.42
C GLY A 798 27.72 -13.15 3.83
N PHE A 799 27.75 -14.45 3.53
CA PHE A 799 26.72 -15.40 3.93
C PHE A 799 27.40 -16.70 4.40
N GLU A 800 26.92 -17.27 5.50
CA GLU A 800 27.40 -18.53 6.09
C GLU A 800 26.48 -19.70 5.70
N GLN A 801 27.04 -20.90 5.49
CA GLN A 801 26.20 -22.08 5.30
C GLN A 801 25.48 -22.48 6.59
N ASN A 802 24.40 -23.25 6.46
CA ASN A 802 23.60 -23.66 7.61
C ASN A 802 24.31 -24.76 8.44
N ASP A 803 24.83 -24.41 9.62
CA ASP A 803 25.27 -25.37 10.64
C ASP A 803 24.18 -25.58 11.72
N PRO A 804 23.53 -26.77 11.78
CA PRO A 804 22.55 -27.11 12.82
C PRO A 804 23.07 -27.00 14.27
N LYS A 805 24.39 -26.99 14.49
CA LYS A 805 24.99 -26.79 15.82
C LYS A 805 24.87 -25.35 16.29
N LYS A 806 25.02 -24.37 15.39
CA LYS A 806 24.98 -22.92 15.70
C LYS A 806 23.58 -22.33 15.79
N LEU A 807 22.56 -23.01 15.26
CA LEU A 807 21.17 -22.52 15.28
C LEU A 807 20.72 -22.11 16.69
N PRO A 808 19.98 -20.98 16.83
CA PRO A 808 19.43 -20.54 18.11
C PRO A 808 18.59 -21.61 18.79
N LYS A 809 18.75 -21.77 20.12
CA LYS A 809 18.12 -22.82 20.93
C LYS A 809 17.45 -22.28 22.18
N ALA A 810 16.34 -22.91 22.59
CA ALA A 810 15.73 -22.70 23.89
C ALA A 810 16.63 -23.27 25.00
N LYS A 811 16.76 -22.56 26.12
CA LYS A 811 17.55 -23.03 27.27
C LYS A 811 16.87 -24.24 27.94
N LYS A 812 17.47 -25.42 27.82
CA LYS A 812 17.08 -26.63 28.56
C LYS A 812 17.80 -26.68 29.90
N THR A 813 17.18 -27.30 30.91
CA THR A 813 17.62 -27.31 32.31
C THR A 813 18.85 -28.19 32.62
N LYS A 814 19.54 -28.74 31.61
CA LYS A 814 20.70 -29.64 31.78
C LYS A 814 21.86 -29.45 30.79
N ASP A 815 21.73 -28.57 29.80
CA ASP A 815 22.76 -28.39 28.76
C ASP A 815 23.77 -27.29 29.12
N LYS A 816 24.98 -27.36 28.53
CA LYS A 816 25.89 -26.19 28.48
C LYS A 816 25.20 -25.02 27.79
N GLU A 817 25.49 -23.79 28.21
CA GLU A 817 24.82 -22.59 27.68
C GLU A 817 25.00 -22.48 26.15
N PRO A 818 23.91 -22.35 25.37
CA PRO A 818 24.00 -22.26 23.92
C PRO A 818 24.45 -20.85 23.49
N GLU A 819 25.43 -20.81 22.59
CA GLU A 819 26.01 -19.59 22.00
C GLU A 819 24.95 -18.63 21.42
N ASN A 820 23.90 -19.17 20.81
CA ASN A 820 22.72 -18.42 20.37
C ASN A 820 21.49 -18.88 21.18
N ARG A 821 20.99 -18.02 22.07
CA ARG A 821 19.92 -18.35 23.04
C ARG A 821 18.58 -17.73 22.66
N ILE A 822 17.51 -18.53 22.70
CA ILE A 822 16.13 -18.08 22.58
C ILE A 822 15.51 -17.93 23.98
N PHE A 823 14.76 -16.85 24.18
CA PHE A 823 14.14 -16.48 25.46
C PHE A 823 12.59 -16.50 25.39
N GLY A 824 11.94 -16.52 26.56
CA GLY A 824 10.48 -16.47 26.73
C GLY A 824 9.78 -17.84 26.73
N GLU A 825 8.54 -17.89 27.24
CA GLU A 825 7.76 -19.12 27.42
C GLU A 825 7.55 -19.93 26.11
N ARG A 826 7.53 -19.24 24.97
CA ARG A 826 7.35 -19.84 23.63
C ARG A 826 8.67 -20.19 22.93
N ALA A 827 9.81 -20.15 23.61
CA ALA A 827 11.12 -20.45 23.03
C ALA A 827 11.21 -21.80 22.27
N PRO A 828 10.58 -22.91 22.71
CA PRO A 828 10.58 -24.16 21.93
C PRO A 828 9.91 -24.04 20.56
N ILE A 829 8.80 -23.29 20.48
CA ILE A 829 8.07 -23.05 19.21
C ILE A 829 8.93 -22.18 18.29
N LYS A 830 9.59 -21.14 18.83
CA LYS A 830 10.55 -20.34 18.06
C LYS A 830 11.69 -21.20 17.51
N GLU A 831 12.27 -22.09 18.33
CA GLU A 831 13.36 -23.01 17.92
C GLU A 831 12.93 -23.94 16.77
N GLU A 832 11.74 -24.53 16.86
CA GLU A 832 11.17 -25.38 15.81
C GLU A 832 10.91 -24.60 14.52
N GLN A 833 10.29 -23.43 14.62
CA GLN A 833 9.97 -22.59 13.47
C GLN A 833 11.22 -22.08 12.73
N ILE A 834 12.30 -21.77 13.45
CA ILE A 834 13.59 -21.37 12.85
C ILE A 834 14.24 -22.54 12.08
N LYS A 835 14.11 -23.78 12.58
CA LYS A 835 14.57 -24.99 11.86
C LYS A 835 13.75 -25.23 10.59
N LEU A 836 12.43 -25.18 10.69
CA LEU A 836 11.53 -25.31 9.52
C LEU A 836 11.81 -24.22 8.48
N PHE A 837 12.04 -22.97 8.90
CA PHE A 837 12.37 -21.86 8.01
C PHE A 837 13.62 -22.12 7.18
N ILE A 838 14.68 -22.72 7.74
CA ILE A 838 15.91 -23.01 6.98
C ILE A 838 15.85 -24.33 6.19
N GLN A 839 14.96 -25.26 6.57
CA GLN A 839 14.76 -26.55 5.90
C GLN A 839 13.73 -26.51 4.76
N ASP A 840 12.89 -25.47 4.70
CA ASP A 840 11.89 -25.24 3.65
C ASP A 840 12.51 -25.30 2.23
N PRO A 841 12.13 -26.29 1.39
CA PRO A 841 12.73 -26.53 0.08
C PRO A 841 12.31 -25.51 -0.98
N GLY A 842 11.39 -24.58 -0.68
CA GLY A 842 10.90 -23.56 -1.61
C GLY A 842 11.94 -22.50 -2.02
N ALA A 843 13.13 -22.46 -1.39
CA ALA A 843 14.23 -21.61 -1.83
C ALA A 843 15.54 -22.39 -1.98
N LYS A 844 16.09 -22.36 -3.20
CA LYS A 844 17.15 -23.26 -3.68
C LYS A 844 18.49 -23.17 -2.93
N TYR A 845 18.76 -22.06 -2.24
CA TYR A 845 20.02 -21.80 -1.52
C TYR A 845 19.83 -20.89 -0.28
N LYS A 846 19.16 -21.39 0.78
CA LYS A 846 19.07 -20.64 2.04
C LYS A 846 20.40 -20.71 2.82
N VAL A 847 21.06 -19.56 2.95
CA VAL A 847 22.30 -19.34 3.72
C VAL A 847 22.07 -18.23 4.74
N TRP A 848 22.83 -18.16 5.83
CA TRP A 848 22.62 -17.15 6.88
C TRP A 848 23.41 -15.86 6.57
N PRO A 849 22.78 -14.67 6.52
CA PRO A 849 23.49 -13.43 6.24
C PRO A 849 24.42 -13.05 7.40
N VAL A 850 25.67 -12.73 7.06
CA VAL A 850 26.68 -12.24 8.01
C VAL A 850 26.76 -10.72 7.91
N ILE A 851 26.48 -10.04 9.01
CA ILE A 851 26.38 -8.58 9.08
C ILE A 851 27.55 -8.02 9.89
N LYS A 852 28.24 -7.03 9.34
CA LYS A 852 29.17 -6.16 10.08
C LYS A 852 28.44 -4.88 10.47
N PHE A 853 28.22 -4.68 11.77
CA PHE A 853 27.48 -3.57 12.35
C PHE A 853 28.35 -2.32 12.54
N HIS A 854 27.70 -1.15 12.67
CA HIS A 854 28.39 0.14 12.80
C HIS A 854 29.11 0.36 14.14
N ASN A 855 28.79 -0.44 15.17
CA ASN A 855 29.55 -0.56 16.42
C ASN A 855 30.86 -1.37 16.28
N GLY A 856 31.09 -1.98 15.11
CA GLY A 856 32.26 -2.83 14.82
C GLY A 856 31.98 -4.33 14.93
N GLU A 857 30.89 -4.73 15.59
CA GLU A 857 30.54 -6.14 15.78
C GLU A 857 30.24 -6.85 14.47
N THR A 858 30.55 -8.14 14.42
CA THR A 858 30.17 -9.01 13.31
C THR A 858 29.39 -10.21 13.85
N ARG A 859 28.21 -10.46 13.28
CA ARG A 859 27.32 -11.57 13.67
C ARG A 859 26.67 -12.20 12.44
N THR A 860 26.51 -13.52 12.49
CA THR A 860 25.60 -14.25 11.62
C THR A 860 24.17 -14.03 12.12
N ILE A 861 23.28 -13.55 11.26
CA ILE A 861 21.90 -13.22 11.61
C ILE A 861 20.97 -14.36 11.19
N TYR A 862 20.54 -15.13 12.18
CA TYR A 862 19.51 -16.16 12.05
C TYR A 862 18.12 -15.54 11.90
N ALA A 863 17.14 -16.35 11.48
CA ALA A 863 15.74 -15.94 11.50
C ALA A 863 15.23 -15.76 12.95
N ASP A 864 14.33 -14.81 13.17
CA ASP A 864 13.49 -14.78 14.38
C ASP A 864 12.06 -15.20 14.04
N CYS A 865 11.42 -15.87 14.98
CA CYS A 865 10.02 -16.26 14.93
C CYS A 865 9.22 -15.29 15.81
N SER A 866 8.55 -14.32 15.19
CA SER A 866 7.59 -13.45 15.86
C SER A 866 6.31 -14.24 16.12
N ILE A 867 5.83 -14.26 17.37
CA ILE A 867 4.63 -14.99 17.80
C ILE A 867 3.68 -14.01 18.47
N ALA A 868 2.48 -13.86 17.94
CA ALA A 868 1.38 -13.11 18.54
C ALA A 868 0.35 -14.08 19.13
N GLU A 869 -0.02 -13.87 20.40
CA GLU A 869 -1.07 -14.67 21.05
C GLU A 869 -2.45 -14.08 20.75
N LEU A 870 -3.36 -14.90 20.22
CA LEU A 870 -4.70 -14.50 19.79
C LEU A 870 -5.78 -15.36 20.43
N GLY A 871 -6.75 -14.72 21.09
CA GLY A 871 -7.91 -15.40 21.64
C GLY A 871 -8.57 -14.65 22.80
N ASP A 872 -9.73 -15.13 23.22
CA ASP A 872 -10.37 -14.68 24.46
C ASP A 872 -9.83 -15.49 25.65
N ALA A 873 -9.88 -16.82 25.63
CA ALA A 873 -9.41 -17.66 26.74
C ALA A 873 -8.07 -18.39 26.48
N ARG A 874 -7.44 -18.92 27.55
CA ARG A 874 -6.31 -19.84 27.42
C ARG A 874 -6.80 -21.28 27.08
N PRO A 875 -6.01 -22.08 26.34
CA PRO A 875 -4.79 -21.71 25.62
C PRO A 875 -5.12 -20.82 24.42
N TYR A 876 -4.34 -19.76 24.21
CA TYR A 876 -4.50 -18.87 23.06
C TYR A 876 -4.09 -19.57 21.75
N SER A 877 -4.68 -19.15 20.64
CA SER A 877 -4.17 -19.47 19.30
C SER A 877 -2.88 -18.68 19.06
N LEU A 878 -1.91 -19.23 18.34
CA LEU A 878 -0.63 -18.56 18.08
C LEU A 878 -0.50 -18.24 16.59
N LEU A 879 -0.34 -16.96 16.26
CA LEU A 879 -0.09 -16.49 14.89
C LEU A 879 1.38 -16.10 14.76
N CYS A 880 2.11 -16.78 13.88
CA CYS A 880 3.57 -16.75 13.83
C CYS A 880 4.08 -16.32 12.45
N ARG A 881 5.06 -15.40 12.41
CA ARG A 881 5.92 -15.15 11.23
C ARG A 881 7.38 -15.38 11.57
N THR A 882 8.02 -16.27 10.82
CA THR A 882 9.46 -16.55 10.94
C THR A 882 10.18 -16.04 9.70
N GLN A 883 11.17 -15.18 9.89
CA GLN A 883 11.85 -14.47 8.80
C GLN A 883 13.21 -13.95 9.28
N ILE A 884 14.14 -13.66 8.36
CA ILE A 884 15.36 -12.91 8.66
C ILE A 884 14.96 -11.52 9.22
N PRO A 885 15.39 -11.14 10.45
CA PRO A 885 14.97 -9.90 11.10
C PRO A 885 15.76 -8.68 10.60
N LEU A 886 15.85 -8.51 9.28
CA LEU A 886 16.55 -7.41 8.61
C LEU A 886 15.61 -6.69 7.63
N ALA A 887 15.80 -5.38 7.47
CA ALA A 887 15.20 -4.61 6.37
C ALA A 887 16.28 -3.86 5.58
N PRO A 888 16.04 -3.52 4.29
CA PRO A 888 16.83 -2.54 3.55
C PRO A 888 16.89 -1.23 4.31
N ALA A 889 18.08 -0.64 4.43
CA ALA A 889 18.32 0.52 5.28
C ALA A 889 19.03 1.68 4.59
N TRP A 890 19.12 1.71 3.26
CA TRP A 890 19.48 2.94 2.53
C TRP A 890 18.41 4.01 2.70
N ALA A 891 17.13 3.64 2.66
CA ALA A 891 16.02 4.55 2.89
C ALA A 891 14.85 3.92 3.67
N MET A 892 14.14 4.72 4.47
CA MET A 892 12.85 4.36 5.07
C MET A 892 11.97 5.60 5.28
N THR A 893 10.66 5.43 5.47
CA THR A 893 9.79 6.58 5.74
C THR A 893 9.91 7.00 7.21
N ILE A 894 9.70 8.28 7.51
CA ILE A 894 9.60 8.81 8.88
C ILE A 894 8.57 7.99 9.70
N HIS A 895 7.40 7.72 9.10
CA HIS A 895 6.37 6.82 9.64
C HIS A 895 6.84 5.39 9.96
N LYS A 896 7.80 4.84 9.18
CA LYS A 896 8.37 3.51 9.45
C LYS A 896 9.41 3.55 10.57
N SER A 897 10.10 4.68 10.79
CA SER A 897 11.20 4.81 11.76
C SER A 897 10.77 5.15 13.20
N GLN A 898 9.51 5.52 13.45
CA GLN A 898 8.99 6.00 14.76
C GLN A 898 9.37 5.13 15.99
N SER A 899 9.57 3.83 15.82
CA SER A 899 9.95 2.85 16.86
C SER A 899 11.43 2.44 16.87
N LEU A 900 12.25 3.00 15.97
CA LEU A 900 13.68 2.73 15.86
C LEU A 900 14.50 3.82 16.58
N THR A 901 15.70 3.46 17.03
CA THR A 901 16.80 4.42 17.25
C THR A 901 17.88 4.14 16.19
N LEU A 902 18.50 5.18 15.64
CA LEU A 902 19.46 5.07 14.53
C LEU A 902 20.75 5.80 14.90
N ASP A 903 21.88 5.10 14.84
CA ASP A 903 23.20 5.67 15.13
C ASP A 903 23.69 6.62 14.03
N ARG A 904 23.26 6.39 12.78
CA ARG A 904 23.63 7.20 11.62
C ARG A 904 22.40 7.44 10.74
N VAL A 905 21.87 8.66 10.72
CA VAL A 905 20.64 9.01 10.01
C VAL A 905 20.80 10.31 9.23
N ILE A 906 20.41 10.27 7.96
CA ILE A 906 20.24 11.43 7.10
C ILE A 906 18.74 11.71 7.02
N VAL A 907 18.29 12.92 7.29
CA VAL A 907 16.87 13.28 7.23
C VAL A 907 16.64 14.26 6.08
N ASN A 908 15.71 13.92 5.18
CA ASN A 908 15.22 14.86 4.17
C ASN A 908 13.79 15.32 4.50
N LEU A 909 13.66 16.62 4.77
CA LEU A 909 12.40 17.26 5.19
C LEU A 909 11.75 18.10 4.07
N SER A 910 12.28 18.07 2.85
CA SER A 910 11.80 18.91 1.72
C SER A 910 10.35 18.60 1.29
N LYS A 911 9.78 17.49 1.76
CA LYS A 911 8.38 17.09 1.59
C LYS A 911 7.68 16.79 2.93
N ALA A 912 8.15 17.34 4.05
CA ALA A 912 7.46 17.19 5.33
C ALA A 912 6.11 17.92 5.29
N PHE A 913 5.02 17.26 5.73
CA PHE A 913 3.65 17.74 5.49
C PHE A 913 2.68 17.59 6.67
N GLU A 914 3.03 16.83 7.73
CA GLU A 914 2.24 16.75 8.97
C GLU A 914 2.98 17.43 10.12
N GLU A 915 2.20 17.95 11.07
CA GLU A 915 2.68 18.31 12.40
C GLU A 915 3.42 17.12 13.05
N GLY A 916 4.49 17.40 13.79
CA GLY A 916 5.30 16.37 14.45
C GLY A 916 6.25 15.56 13.56
N GLN A 917 6.13 15.56 12.22
CA GLN A 917 7.03 14.78 11.34
C GLN A 917 8.52 15.14 11.54
N VAL A 918 8.84 16.43 11.69
CA VAL A 918 10.21 16.90 11.96
C VAL A 918 10.75 16.31 13.26
N TYR A 919 10.01 16.44 14.36
CA TYR A 919 10.39 15.88 15.66
C TYR A 919 10.51 14.35 15.63
N VAL A 920 9.58 13.63 14.99
CA VAL A 920 9.66 12.16 14.84
C VAL A 920 10.91 11.76 14.06
N ALA A 921 11.27 12.48 13.00
CA ALA A 921 12.45 12.18 12.18
C ALA A 921 13.77 12.49 12.91
N LEU A 922 13.90 13.67 13.53
CA LEU A 922 15.11 14.06 14.26
C LEU A 922 15.33 13.19 15.50
N SER A 923 14.28 12.86 16.25
CA SER A 923 14.34 12.03 17.47
C SER A 923 14.73 10.56 17.24
N ARG A 924 14.99 10.15 15.98
CA ARG A 924 15.58 8.85 15.65
C ARG A 924 17.08 8.82 15.93
N ALA A 925 17.76 9.96 15.73
CA ALA A 925 19.20 10.07 15.93
C ALA A 925 19.55 9.90 17.41
N THR A 926 20.68 9.23 17.66
CA THR A 926 21.23 9.00 19.00
C THR A 926 22.09 10.19 19.48
N SER A 927 22.67 10.96 18.56
CA SER A 927 23.44 12.19 18.81
C SER A 927 23.52 13.08 17.56
N LEU A 928 23.92 14.36 17.68
CA LEU A 928 24.23 15.20 16.50
C LEU A 928 25.31 14.58 15.62
N LYS A 929 26.36 13.98 16.19
CA LYS A 929 27.43 13.30 15.43
C LYS A 929 26.90 12.21 14.47
N GLY A 930 25.75 11.62 14.78
CA GLY A 930 25.05 10.62 13.97
C GLY A 930 24.00 11.19 13.00
N LEU A 931 23.66 12.47 13.09
CA LEU A 931 22.63 13.13 12.27
C LEU A 931 23.25 13.82 11.04
N LYS A 932 22.46 13.99 9.98
CA LYS A 932 22.64 15.04 8.97
C LYS A 932 21.27 15.41 8.42
N ILE A 933 21.07 16.68 8.07
CA ILE A 933 19.87 17.13 7.36
C ILE A 933 20.22 17.42 5.90
N GLU A 934 19.36 17.02 4.97
CA GLU A 934 19.51 17.25 3.53
C GLU A 934 18.22 17.84 2.95
N GLY A 935 18.34 18.77 2.00
CA GLY A 935 17.21 19.48 1.41
C GLY A 935 17.11 20.94 1.87
N ASP A 936 15.93 21.54 1.68
CA ASP A 936 15.69 22.94 1.98
C ASP A 936 15.57 23.20 3.50
N ARG A 937 16.13 24.33 3.97
CA ARG A 937 15.91 24.88 5.32
C ARG A 937 14.43 25.10 5.60
N ALA A 938 13.60 25.37 4.58
CA ALA A 938 12.14 25.43 4.72
C ALA A 938 11.52 24.14 5.28
N GLY A 939 12.13 22.97 5.06
CA GLY A 939 11.67 21.70 5.62
C GLY A 939 11.76 21.61 7.16
N LEU A 940 12.61 22.43 7.80
CA LEU A 940 12.65 22.60 9.26
C LEU A 940 11.58 23.55 9.78
N LEU A 941 10.90 24.30 8.90
CA LEU A 941 9.81 25.21 9.25
C LEU A 941 8.43 24.50 9.20
N ALA A 942 8.36 23.28 8.65
CA ALA A 942 7.15 22.48 8.58
C ALA A 942 6.66 22.08 9.98
N GLY A 943 5.44 22.51 10.34
CA GLY A 943 4.87 22.30 11.68
C GLY A 943 5.31 23.33 12.74
N LEU A 944 5.94 24.45 12.34
CA LEU A 944 6.15 25.58 13.25
C LEU A 944 4.83 26.08 13.86
N GLY A 945 4.87 26.40 15.15
CA GLY A 945 3.68 26.73 15.93
C GLY A 945 3.07 25.52 16.62
N GLY A 946 3.35 24.30 16.17
CA GLY A 946 2.88 23.04 16.78
C GLY A 946 1.36 22.85 16.73
N ASN A 947 0.89 21.70 17.21
CA ASN A 947 -0.55 21.50 17.37
C ASN A 947 -1.05 22.21 18.64
N GLN A 948 -1.90 23.23 18.49
CA GLN A 948 -2.38 24.05 19.60
C GLN A 948 -3.16 23.25 20.64
N GLU A 949 -3.96 22.26 20.22
CA GLU A 949 -4.72 21.43 21.15
C GLU A 949 -3.82 20.51 21.99
N VAL A 950 -2.72 20.01 21.42
CA VAL A 950 -1.72 19.22 22.14
C VAL A 950 -0.90 20.10 23.09
N GLN A 951 -0.45 21.28 22.65
CA GLN A 951 0.21 22.25 23.52
C GLN A 951 -0.66 22.59 24.73
N GLU A 952 -1.93 22.90 24.51
CA GLU A 952 -2.84 23.28 25.59
C GLU A 952 -3.13 22.12 26.54
N PHE A 953 -3.29 20.91 26.01
CA PHE A 953 -3.44 19.70 26.83
C PHE A 953 -2.20 19.45 27.70
N LEU A 954 -0.98 19.53 27.14
CA LEU A 954 0.25 19.37 27.90
C LEU A 954 0.47 20.49 28.92
N ARG A 955 0.17 21.75 28.57
CA ARG A 955 0.23 22.91 29.47
C ARG A 955 -0.73 22.74 30.66
N THR A 956 -1.96 22.33 30.38
CA THR A 956 -3.02 22.12 31.39
C THR A 956 -2.74 20.94 32.33
N LYS A 957 -1.99 19.92 31.87
CA LYS A 957 -1.77 18.67 32.62
C LYS A 957 -0.40 18.52 33.25
N PHE A 958 0.61 19.25 32.78
CA PHE A 958 1.99 19.15 33.24
C PHE A 958 2.66 20.50 33.51
N GLY A 959 1.91 21.62 33.51
CA GLY A 959 2.44 22.96 33.78
C GLY A 959 3.25 23.59 32.64
N GLY A 960 3.38 22.90 31.50
CA GLY A 960 4.26 23.30 30.39
C GLY A 960 5.66 22.70 30.49
N VAL A 961 6.48 22.85 29.45
CA VAL A 961 7.75 22.08 29.30
C VAL A 961 8.79 22.39 30.38
N ASN A 962 8.71 23.55 31.03
CA ASN A 962 9.56 23.95 32.15
C ASN A 962 8.76 24.16 33.46
N GLY A 963 7.56 23.58 33.56
CA GLY A 963 6.76 23.62 34.80
C GLY A 963 7.46 22.88 35.95
N PRO A 964 7.28 23.31 37.21
CA PRO A 964 7.84 22.60 38.36
C PRO A 964 7.26 21.19 38.44
N SER A 965 8.07 20.24 38.88
CA SER A 965 7.66 18.85 39.06
C SER A 965 6.52 18.76 40.07
N SER A 966 5.32 18.37 39.61
CA SER A 966 4.43 17.57 40.44
C SER A 966 5.12 16.23 40.67
N SER A 967 5.92 16.14 41.73
CA SER A 967 6.42 14.87 42.26
C SER A 967 5.26 13.93 42.55
N ILE A 968 5.51 12.63 42.59
CA ILE A 968 4.49 11.58 42.80
C ILE A 968 4.13 11.50 44.30
N CYS A 969 3.87 12.65 44.91
CA CYS A 969 3.69 12.91 46.35
C CYS A 969 2.82 14.17 46.56
N GLU A 970 1.65 14.24 45.92
CA GLU A 970 0.50 15.09 46.29
C GLU A 970 -0.80 14.43 45.78
#